data_AF-A0A5S9XL41-F1
#
_entry.id   AF-A0A5S9XL41-F1
#
_cell.length_a   1.000
_cell.length_b   1.000
_cell.length_c   1.000
_cell.angle_alpha   90.00
_cell.angle_beta   90.00
_cell.angle_gamma   90.00
#
_symmetry.space_group_name_H-M   'P 1'
#
loop_
_entity.id
_entity.type
_entity.pdbx_description
1 polymer ?
#
loop_
_entity_poly.entity_id
_entity_poly.type
_entity_poly.pdbx_seq_one_letter_code
_entity_poly.pdbx_strand_id
1 'polypeptide(L)'
;MDPDPDSESELLSLVTQLMFVEYFNLYWDATPLLTELILLVSSMDLDSQPKPESEFMSLTTQAISLFNSMELESQSKLLSDLMSMVFQNLSLFNSALDSEATTLFGKIISLVSSMDLTTEEKPESDELVLLIQEILSLVNSRDSDSQPKRLVELISFISQKISLIDETLEVKPEPELISLTHQILSLVVSMNSNSGEYISLCPQAQVKLENGRFRVLEDVSWRTNNKWHCLSVNWRTFKLSREEDTLHFICIGCNGDNHKEFNNVPVEINHPLHPNHSLQLVVLKEDSTRECYCCDEALSRILYYCSACDFAISILCARKPPVFLINHHRPEWHGHPLALFPRQAFLTCNLCALTDPSSPIYMCPPCDFVTHLRCINLPRVIKISRHSHRIYFTPSFDQEGLSCGVCRRKINKLYGGYSCIKNGCWYAAHSRCATQKNVWDGVELEGVPEENEEEVDPPFATKGSGVIRHFTHRHLLRLDVDTGRDYDEDKLCNICITPIYFGNFYSCTPSCDYNLHETCANFPRKIDHPIHPHQLNLEAGYGDGEINEYECSVCPRKRTVGFLYRCRKCFYLHVQCAIASEPLDHPSHIHPLYLTSKPDEEQRKCSVCKKSGHCPTKETFNCIEECDFALCFECATLAQKVRYKHDKHVLTLSYGDKTSTMTYWCEICEERLNPKERFYSCDEYCCVTIHIECLVGVDFYMKPGSKWFNKYGAEVSVLPNNHHMSRPFCSICKKRCPHKTFFQCNGFEYCSRSCLLTKSKEVIYLGGH
;
A
#
# COMPACT_ATOMS: atom_id res chain seq x y z
N MET A 1 -44.04 -28.38 -3.01
CA MET A 1 -42.89 -28.73 -3.86
C MET A 1 -41.81 -27.78 -3.44
N ASP A 2 -40.70 -28.28 -2.91
CA ASP A 2 -39.57 -27.42 -2.55
C ASP A 2 -39.05 -26.74 -3.83
N PRO A 3 -38.73 -25.43 -3.81
CA PRO A 3 -38.17 -24.76 -4.97
C PRO A 3 -36.80 -25.37 -5.33
N ASP A 4 -36.52 -25.42 -6.63
CA ASP A 4 -35.33 -26.05 -7.20
C ASP A 4 -34.07 -25.25 -6.77
N PRO A 5 -33.13 -25.84 -6.02
CA PRO A 5 -31.96 -25.14 -5.47
C PRO A 5 -31.05 -24.49 -6.52
N ASP A 6 -31.18 -24.86 -7.79
CA ASP A 6 -30.45 -24.23 -8.90
C ASP A 6 -30.95 -22.80 -9.18
N SER A 7 -32.26 -22.53 -9.06
CA SER A 7 -32.86 -21.22 -9.37
C SER A 7 -32.48 -20.09 -8.39
N GLU A 8 -32.31 -20.43 -7.11
CA GLU A 8 -31.84 -19.48 -6.07
C GLU A 8 -30.36 -19.11 -6.25
N SER A 9 -29.54 -20.08 -6.67
CA SER A 9 -28.10 -19.85 -6.93
C SER A 9 -27.88 -18.97 -8.16
N GLU A 10 -28.74 -19.11 -9.17
CA GLU A 10 -28.71 -18.35 -10.42
C GLU A 10 -29.21 -16.91 -10.20
N LEU A 11 -30.25 -16.72 -9.38
CA LEU A 11 -30.72 -15.40 -8.94
C LEU A 11 -29.62 -14.64 -8.16
N LEU A 12 -28.96 -15.30 -7.20
CA LEU A 12 -27.90 -14.69 -6.39
C LEU A 12 -26.68 -14.32 -7.26
N SER A 13 -26.37 -15.12 -8.28
CA SER A 13 -25.32 -14.86 -9.27
C SER A 13 -25.64 -13.62 -10.13
N LEU A 14 -26.85 -13.54 -10.69
CA LEU A 14 -27.30 -12.42 -11.51
C LEU A 14 -27.35 -11.10 -10.73
N VAL A 15 -27.85 -11.14 -9.48
CA VAL A 15 -27.85 -9.98 -8.57
C VAL A 15 -26.42 -9.51 -8.25
N THR A 16 -25.51 -10.45 -8.02
CA THR A 16 -24.09 -10.14 -7.75
C THR A 16 -23.40 -9.53 -8.97
N GLN A 17 -23.72 -9.99 -10.18
CA GLN A 17 -23.20 -9.44 -11.43
C GLN A 17 -23.75 -8.04 -11.71
N LEU A 18 -25.04 -7.81 -11.47
CA LEU A 18 -25.67 -6.48 -11.55
C LEU A 18 -25.04 -5.48 -10.56
N MET A 19 -24.79 -5.90 -9.32
CA MET A 19 -24.07 -5.09 -8.32
C MET A 19 -22.64 -4.74 -8.76
N PHE A 20 -21.97 -5.63 -9.50
CA PHE A 20 -20.61 -5.42 -10.00
C PHE A 20 -20.59 -4.42 -11.18
N VAL A 21 -21.61 -4.45 -12.03
CA VAL A 21 -21.77 -3.55 -13.18
C VAL A 21 -22.06 -2.11 -12.74
N GLU A 22 -22.89 -1.91 -11.71
CA GLU A 22 -23.18 -0.58 -11.15
C GLU A 22 -21.97 0.05 -10.43
N TYR A 23 -21.12 -0.75 -9.79
CA TYR A 23 -19.92 -0.27 -9.09
C TYR A 23 -18.90 0.42 -10.02
N PHE A 24 -18.88 0.06 -11.31
CA PHE A 24 -18.00 0.64 -12.32
C PHE A 24 -18.71 1.65 -13.25
N ASN A 25 -19.96 2.03 -12.99
CA ASN A 25 -20.80 2.88 -13.86
C ASN A 25 -20.90 2.38 -15.31
N LEU A 26 -21.02 1.06 -15.51
CA LEU A 26 -21.13 0.44 -16.83
C LEU A 26 -22.60 0.14 -17.19
N TYR A 27 -23.41 1.18 -17.38
CA TYR A 27 -24.88 1.07 -17.58
C TYR A 27 -25.32 0.11 -18.71
N TRP A 28 -24.45 -0.16 -19.71
CA TRP A 28 -24.75 -1.01 -20.85
C TRP A 28 -24.65 -2.52 -20.58
N ASP A 29 -23.92 -2.93 -19.54
CA ASP A 29 -23.82 -4.34 -19.15
C ASP A 29 -24.99 -4.77 -18.23
N ALA A 30 -25.79 -3.81 -17.74
CA ALA A 30 -26.88 -4.06 -16.79
C ALA A 30 -28.18 -4.53 -17.47
N THR A 31 -28.49 -4.07 -18.67
CA THR A 31 -29.78 -4.29 -19.35
C THR A 31 -30.08 -5.76 -19.68
N PRO A 32 -29.12 -6.56 -20.19
CA PRO A 32 -29.33 -7.99 -20.42
C PRO A 32 -29.53 -8.76 -19.11
N LEU A 33 -28.72 -8.46 -18.10
CA LEU A 33 -28.80 -9.05 -16.76
C LEU A 33 -30.13 -8.71 -16.07
N LEU A 34 -30.61 -7.48 -16.24
CA LEU A 34 -31.91 -7.04 -15.72
C LEU A 34 -33.07 -7.80 -16.40
N THR A 35 -32.97 -8.01 -17.71
CA THR A 35 -33.98 -8.75 -18.48
C THR A 35 -34.01 -10.22 -18.09
N GLU A 36 -32.85 -10.83 -17.90
CA GLU A 36 -32.67 -12.22 -17.47
C GLU A 36 -33.18 -12.42 -16.04
N LEU A 37 -32.91 -11.45 -15.15
CA LEU A 37 -33.45 -11.41 -13.79
C LEU A 37 -34.97 -11.26 -13.78
N ILE A 38 -35.55 -10.42 -14.63
CA ILE A 38 -37.01 -10.26 -14.76
C ILE A 38 -37.67 -11.57 -15.24
N LEU A 39 -37.07 -12.26 -16.20
CA LEU A 39 -37.57 -13.53 -16.73
C LEU A 39 -37.48 -14.66 -15.69
N LEU A 40 -36.37 -14.74 -14.95
CA LEU A 40 -36.17 -15.73 -13.90
C LEU A 40 -37.18 -15.50 -12.75
N VAL A 41 -37.32 -14.25 -12.28
CA VAL A 41 -38.26 -13.87 -11.22
C VAL A 41 -39.72 -14.13 -11.59
N SER A 42 -40.09 -13.91 -12.86
CA SER A 42 -41.45 -14.18 -13.37
C SER A 42 -41.79 -15.67 -13.44
N SER A 43 -40.81 -16.56 -13.27
CA SER A 43 -40.96 -18.02 -13.39
C SER A 43 -40.98 -18.76 -12.05
N MET A 44 -40.73 -18.08 -10.92
CA MET A 44 -40.64 -18.67 -9.57
C MET A 44 -42.00 -18.65 -8.83
N ASP A 45 -42.27 -19.67 -8.00
CA ASP A 45 -43.50 -19.76 -7.20
C ASP A 45 -43.38 -18.96 -5.88
N LEU A 46 -43.99 -17.77 -5.89
CA LEU A 46 -43.81 -16.68 -4.92
C LEU A 46 -44.35 -16.97 -3.51
N ASP A 47 -45.23 -17.95 -3.35
CA ASP A 47 -45.91 -18.25 -2.08
C ASP A 47 -45.10 -19.21 -1.16
N SER A 48 -43.95 -19.72 -1.63
CA SER A 48 -43.17 -20.78 -0.98
C SER A 48 -41.83 -20.33 -0.37
N GLN A 49 -41.43 -19.08 -0.58
CA GLN A 49 -40.11 -18.52 -0.24
C GLN A 49 -40.05 -17.93 1.19
N PRO A 50 -38.87 -17.87 1.83
CA PRO A 50 -38.74 -17.25 3.14
C PRO A 50 -39.10 -15.75 3.09
N LYS A 51 -39.48 -15.21 4.25
CA LYS A 51 -40.11 -13.88 4.37
C LYS A 51 -39.33 -12.73 3.68
N PRO A 52 -38.01 -12.59 3.83
CA PRO A 52 -37.26 -11.53 3.14
C PRO A 52 -37.22 -11.72 1.62
N GLU A 53 -37.07 -12.95 1.09
CA GLU A 53 -37.08 -13.21 -0.36
C GLU A 53 -38.45 -12.86 -0.98
N SER A 54 -39.55 -13.20 -0.31
CA SER A 54 -40.91 -12.85 -0.78
C SER A 54 -41.14 -11.33 -0.89
N GLU A 55 -40.54 -10.55 0.02
CA GLU A 55 -40.66 -9.09 0.07
C GLU A 55 -39.82 -8.41 -1.02
N PHE A 56 -38.60 -8.90 -1.27
CA PHE A 56 -37.75 -8.48 -2.39
C PHE A 56 -38.43 -8.72 -3.74
N MET A 57 -39.04 -9.89 -3.92
CA MET A 57 -39.72 -10.27 -5.17
C MET A 57 -40.97 -9.43 -5.45
N SER A 58 -41.72 -9.09 -4.39
CA SER A 58 -42.87 -8.19 -4.48
C SER A 58 -42.48 -6.77 -4.89
N LEU A 59 -41.45 -6.21 -4.26
CA LEU A 59 -40.98 -4.85 -4.54
C LEU A 59 -40.39 -4.73 -5.95
N THR A 60 -39.66 -5.75 -6.40
CA THR A 60 -39.11 -5.84 -7.76
C THR A 60 -40.23 -5.85 -8.81
N THR A 61 -41.29 -6.63 -8.58
CA THR A 61 -42.47 -6.67 -9.45
C THR A 61 -43.19 -5.32 -9.53
N GLN A 62 -43.31 -4.61 -8.39
CA GLN A 62 -43.89 -3.26 -8.34
C GLN A 62 -43.06 -2.23 -9.13
N ALA A 63 -41.73 -2.28 -9.02
CA ALA A 63 -40.84 -1.39 -9.77
C ALA A 63 -40.95 -1.62 -11.29
N ILE A 64 -41.01 -2.88 -11.73
CA ILE A 64 -41.18 -3.26 -13.14
C ILE A 64 -42.53 -2.79 -13.70
N SER A 65 -43.60 -2.99 -12.93
CA SER A 65 -44.94 -2.53 -13.33
C SER A 65 -45.00 -1.01 -13.47
N LEU A 66 -44.34 -0.28 -12.58
CA LEU A 66 -44.31 1.18 -12.61
C LEU A 66 -43.49 1.70 -13.81
N PHE A 67 -42.32 1.09 -14.06
CA PHE A 67 -41.48 1.42 -15.22
C PHE A 67 -42.21 1.21 -16.56
N ASN A 68 -42.98 0.12 -16.68
CA ASN A 68 -43.79 -0.18 -17.86
C ASN A 68 -45.02 0.73 -18.02
N SER A 69 -45.35 1.53 -17.01
CA SER A 69 -46.51 2.43 -17.01
C SER A 69 -46.19 3.89 -17.32
N MET A 70 -44.91 4.25 -17.50
CA MET A 70 -44.46 5.59 -17.86
C MET A 70 -44.78 5.93 -19.35
N GLU A 71 -45.22 7.16 -19.66
CA GLU A 71 -45.72 7.53 -21.00
C GLU A 71 -44.67 7.45 -22.14
N LEU A 72 -45.12 6.91 -23.28
CA LEU A 72 -44.37 6.49 -24.48
C LEU A 72 -43.58 7.61 -25.20
N GLU A 73 -43.92 8.89 -24.99
CA GLU A 73 -43.20 10.04 -25.59
C GLU A 73 -41.75 10.18 -25.06
N SER A 74 -41.51 9.74 -23.82
CA SER A 74 -40.18 9.76 -23.22
C SER A 74 -39.28 8.63 -23.76
N GLN A 75 -39.87 7.49 -24.12
CA GLN A 75 -39.18 6.34 -24.72
C GLN A 75 -38.91 6.53 -26.23
N SER A 76 -39.85 7.14 -26.97
CA SER A 76 -39.72 7.35 -28.42
C SER A 76 -38.68 8.39 -28.81
N LYS A 77 -38.49 9.43 -27.99
CA LYS A 77 -37.48 10.48 -28.22
C LYS A 77 -36.04 9.95 -28.06
N LEU A 78 -35.82 9.09 -27.06
CA LEU A 78 -34.57 8.36 -26.84
C LEU A 78 -34.19 7.47 -28.03
N LEU A 79 -35.19 6.81 -28.65
CA LEU A 79 -34.99 5.92 -29.79
C LEU A 79 -34.74 6.70 -31.10
N SER A 80 -35.41 7.84 -31.29
CA SER A 80 -35.29 8.69 -32.49
C SER A 80 -33.91 9.37 -32.60
N ASP A 81 -33.38 9.90 -31.49
CA ASP A 81 -32.07 10.56 -31.46
C ASP A 81 -30.92 9.54 -31.65
N LEU A 82 -31.08 8.31 -31.15
CA LEU A 82 -30.15 7.20 -31.37
C LEU A 82 -30.10 6.78 -32.85
N MET A 83 -31.25 6.69 -33.50
CA MET A 83 -31.37 6.28 -34.91
C MET A 83 -30.83 7.33 -35.88
N SER A 84 -30.99 8.62 -35.60
CA SER A 84 -30.41 9.72 -36.39
C SER A 84 -28.87 9.71 -36.36
N MET A 85 -28.30 9.36 -35.20
CA MET A 85 -26.85 9.26 -35.00
C MET A 85 -26.23 8.03 -35.70
N VAL A 86 -26.97 6.93 -35.80
CA VAL A 86 -26.59 5.73 -36.59
C VAL A 86 -26.62 6.00 -38.09
N PHE A 87 -27.62 6.76 -38.58
CA PHE A 87 -27.79 7.12 -39.99
C PHE A 87 -26.64 7.97 -40.56
N GLN A 88 -26.11 8.91 -39.77
CA GLN A 88 -25.01 9.80 -40.20
C GLN A 88 -23.65 9.10 -40.32
N ASN A 89 -23.47 7.95 -39.67
CA ASN A 89 -22.18 7.27 -39.58
C ASN A 89 -22.10 5.98 -40.41
N LEU A 90 -23.22 5.42 -40.86
CA LEU A 90 -23.25 4.22 -41.73
C LEU A 90 -22.72 4.46 -43.16
N SER A 91 -22.68 5.70 -43.64
CA SER A 91 -22.15 6.04 -44.97
C SER A 91 -20.63 5.94 -45.11
N LEU A 92 -19.89 5.84 -43.99
CA LEU A 92 -18.42 5.84 -43.96
C LEU A 92 -17.77 4.45 -44.02
N PHE A 93 -18.55 3.38 -43.85
CA PHE A 93 -18.02 2.01 -43.67
C PHE A 93 -18.09 1.10 -44.92
N ASN A 94 -18.65 1.59 -46.03
CA ASN A 94 -18.94 0.77 -47.20
C ASN A 94 -17.71 0.38 -48.05
N SER A 95 -16.51 0.85 -47.70
CA SER A 95 -15.27 0.60 -48.48
C SER A 95 -14.32 -0.44 -47.86
N ALA A 96 -14.72 -1.13 -46.79
CA ALA A 96 -13.81 -1.89 -45.94
C ALA A 96 -14.27 -3.30 -45.54
N LEU A 97 -15.27 -3.87 -46.22
CA LEU A 97 -15.87 -5.17 -45.90
C LEU A 97 -15.78 -6.15 -47.08
N ASP A 98 -15.74 -7.45 -46.77
CA ASP A 98 -15.75 -8.54 -47.76
C ASP A 98 -17.11 -8.61 -48.50
N SER A 99 -17.18 -9.31 -49.64
CA SER A 99 -18.35 -9.28 -50.55
C SER A 99 -19.67 -9.74 -49.94
N GLU A 100 -19.62 -10.62 -48.94
CA GLU A 100 -20.78 -11.20 -48.24
C GLU A 100 -21.33 -10.27 -47.15
N ALA A 101 -20.45 -9.62 -46.37
CA ALA A 101 -20.85 -8.57 -45.43
C ALA A 101 -21.39 -7.36 -46.20
N THR A 102 -20.79 -6.98 -47.32
CA THR A 102 -21.25 -5.86 -48.16
C THR A 102 -22.66 -6.10 -48.72
N THR A 103 -23.04 -7.35 -49.00
CA THR A 103 -24.39 -7.70 -49.46
C THR A 103 -25.42 -7.71 -48.32
N LEU A 104 -25.06 -8.17 -47.12
CA LEU A 104 -25.92 -8.07 -45.93
C LEU A 104 -26.14 -6.62 -45.51
N PHE A 105 -25.09 -5.80 -45.50
CA PHE A 105 -25.20 -4.36 -45.24
C PHE A 105 -26.01 -3.65 -46.34
N GLY A 106 -25.89 -4.05 -47.60
CA GLY A 106 -26.72 -3.53 -48.69
C GLY A 106 -28.22 -3.83 -48.50
N LYS A 107 -28.57 -5.00 -47.94
CA LYS A 107 -29.96 -5.35 -47.59
C LYS A 107 -30.48 -4.50 -46.43
N ILE A 108 -29.69 -4.30 -45.38
CA ILE A 108 -30.05 -3.44 -44.25
C ILE A 108 -30.27 -2.00 -44.71
N ILE A 109 -29.38 -1.46 -45.55
CA ILE A 109 -29.53 -0.10 -46.11
C ILE A 109 -30.81 0.02 -46.94
N SER A 110 -31.15 -0.99 -47.74
CA SER A 110 -32.38 -0.99 -48.53
C SER A 110 -33.63 -1.07 -47.65
N LEU A 111 -33.62 -1.89 -46.59
CA LEU A 111 -34.75 -2.07 -45.67
C LEU A 111 -34.99 -0.80 -44.83
N VAL A 112 -33.90 -0.21 -44.31
CA VAL A 112 -33.94 1.02 -43.51
C VAL A 112 -34.29 2.24 -44.35
N SER A 113 -33.90 2.27 -45.63
CA SER A 113 -34.27 3.38 -46.54
C SER A 113 -35.73 3.33 -47.00
N SER A 114 -36.41 2.19 -46.85
CA SER A 114 -37.84 2.03 -47.15
C SER A 114 -38.76 2.20 -45.95
N MET A 115 -38.21 2.29 -44.73
CA MET A 115 -38.98 2.49 -43.50
C MET A 115 -39.52 3.93 -43.43
N ASP A 116 -40.84 4.09 -43.35
CA ASP A 116 -41.47 5.37 -43.00
C ASP A 116 -41.52 5.49 -41.46
N LEU A 117 -40.59 6.27 -40.89
CA LEU A 117 -40.42 6.45 -39.44
C LEU A 117 -41.57 7.24 -38.77
N THR A 118 -42.67 7.47 -39.48
CA THR A 118 -43.85 8.16 -38.95
C THR A 118 -45.07 7.27 -38.77
N THR A 119 -44.98 5.96 -39.06
CA THR A 119 -46.10 5.02 -38.94
C THR A 119 -45.85 3.89 -37.94
N GLU A 120 -46.82 3.64 -37.06
CA GLU A 120 -46.79 2.70 -35.91
C GLU A 120 -46.83 1.19 -36.28
N GLU A 121 -46.24 0.75 -37.39
CA GLU A 121 -46.25 -0.69 -37.75
C GLU A 121 -44.97 -1.44 -37.38
N LYS A 122 -45.17 -2.56 -36.69
CA LYS A 122 -44.18 -3.39 -35.97
C LYS A 122 -43.33 -4.39 -36.80
N PRO A 123 -43.71 -4.89 -38.00
CA PRO A 123 -43.09 -6.10 -38.56
C PRO A 123 -41.69 -5.89 -39.16
N GLU A 124 -41.33 -4.68 -39.60
CA GLU A 124 -40.02 -4.43 -40.22
C GLU A 124 -38.88 -4.32 -39.18
N SER A 125 -39.22 -4.11 -37.90
CA SER A 125 -38.24 -4.05 -36.79
C SER A 125 -37.69 -5.43 -36.40
N ASP A 126 -38.52 -6.48 -36.49
CA ASP A 126 -38.12 -7.86 -36.18
C ASP A 126 -37.18 -8.42 -37.25
N GLU A 127 -37.40 -8.08 -38.54
CA GLU A 127 -36.51 -8.44 -39.65
C GLU A 127 -35.15 -7.73 -39.54
N LEU A 128 -35.14 -6.47 -39.07
CA LEU A 128 -33.92 -5.72 -38.79
C LEU A 128 -33.11 -6.34 -37.63
N VAL A 129 -33.79 -6.72 -36.55
CA VAL A 129 -33.16 -7.38 -35.38
C VAL A 129 -32.56 -8.73 -35.78
N LEU A 130 -33.25 -9.50 -36.61
CA LEU A 130 -32.74 -10.78 -37.14
C LEU A 130 -31.50 -10.59 -38.02
N LEU A 131 -31.48 -9.58 -38.90
CA LEU A 131 -30.31 -9.25 -39.73
C LEU A 131 -29.12 -8.75 -38.89
N ILE A 132 -29.38 -7.99 -37.82
CA ILE A 132 -28.34 -7.53 -36.88
C ILE A 132 -27.78 -8.72 -36.08
N GLN A 133 -28.64 -9.64 -35.61
CA GLN A 133 -28.23 -10.87 -34.95
C GLN A 133 -27.41 -11.76 -35.88
N GLU A 134 -27.75 -11.82 -37.18
CA GLU A 134 -27.01 -12.59 -38.18
C GLU A 134 -25.59 -12.01 -38.40
N ILE A 135 -25.45 -10.68 -38.45
CA ILE A 135 -24.14 -10.00 -38.51
C ILE A 135 -23.32 -10.24 -37.23
N LEU A 136 -23.94 -10.11 -36.06
CA LEU A 136 -23.27 -10.38 -34.78
C LEU A 136 -22.81 -11.85 -34.70
N SER A 137 -23.60 -12.79 -35.23
CA SER A 137 -23.22 -14.19 -35.32
C SER A 137 -22.02 -14.41 -36.25
N LEU A 138 -21.98 -13.72 -37.40
CA LEU A 138 -20.86 -13.75 -38.35
C LEU A 138 -19.58 -13.14 -37.78
N VAL A 139 -19.71 -12.11 -36.94
CA VAL A 139 -18.59 -11.47 -36.22
C VAL A 139 -18.08 -12.40 -35.12
N ASN A 140 -18.98 -13.13 -34.46
CA ASN A 140 -18.67 -14.02 -33.34
C ASN A 140 -18.20 -15.42 -33.78
N SER A 141 -18.41 -15.83 -35.04
CA SER A 141 -18.03 -17.14 -35.56
C SER A 141 -16.62 -17.22 -36.16
N ARG A 142 -15.81 -16.16 -36.07
CA ARG A 142 -14.42 -16.15 -36.56
C ARG A 142 -13.43 -16.27 -35.40
N ASP A 143 -12.44 -17.15 -35.58
CA ASP A 143 -11.41 -17.44 -34.58
C ASP A 143 -10.60 -16.19 -34.17
N SER A 144 -10.28 -16.13 -32.88
CA SER A 144 -9.75 -14.97 -32.15
C SER A 144 -8.38 -14.44 -32.64
N ASP A 145 -7.67 -15.18 -33.49
CA ASP A 145 -6.31 -14.85 -33.90
C ASP A 145 -6.20 -14.00 -35.19
N SER A 146 -7.32 -13.48 -35.73
CA SER A 146 -7.30 -12.58 -36.90
C SER A 146 -8.11 -11.29 -36.78
N GLN A 147 -8.49 -10.86 -35.57
CA GLN A 147 -9.20 -9.58 -35.41
C GLN A 147 -8.26 -8.37 -35.64
N PRO A 148 -8.51 -7.48 -36.63
CA PRO A 148 -7.65 -6.33 -36.90
C PRO A 148 -7.93 -5.16 -35.93
N LYS A 149 -6.93 -4.29 -35.77
CA LYS A 149 -6.90 -2.95 -35.10
C LYS A 149 -8.17 -2.07 -35.11
N ARG A 150 -9.18 -2.37 -35.93
CA ARG A 150 -10.38 -1.56 -36.16
C ARG A 150 -11.51 -1.78 -35.15
N LEU A 151 -11.53 -2.89 -34.40
CA LEU A 151 -12.50 -3.11 -33.30
C LEU A 151 -12.22 -2.20 -32.08
N VAL A 152 -10.95 -1.92 -31.82
CA VAL A 152 -10.52 -1.02 -30.74
C VAL A 152 -10.85 0.45 -31.03
N GLU A 153 -10.76 0.86 -32.30
CA GLU A 153 -11.13 2.21 -32.75
C GLU A 153 -12.65 2.45 -32.65
N LEU A 154 -13.46 1.43 -32.94
CA LEU A 154 -14.93 1.48 -32.81
C LEU A 154 -15.36 1.65 -31.34
N ILE A 155 -14.80 0.84 -30.44
CA ILE A 155 -15.10 0.88 -29.00
C ILE A 155 -14.65 2.20 -28.37
N SER A 156 -13.48 2.72 -28.78
CA SER A 156 -12.98 4.02 -28.30
C SER A 156 -13.85 5.20 -28.76
N PHE A 157 -14.39 5.16 -29.97
CA PHE A 157 -15.21 6.24 -30.53
C PHE A 157 -16.61 6.27 -29.90
N ILE A 158 -17.22 5.09 -29.68
CA ILE A 158 -18.51 4.94 -28.98
C ILE A 158 -18.40 5.44 -27.53
N SER A 159 -17.33 5.07 -26.83
CA SER A 159 -17.07 5.49 -25.44
C SER A 159 -16.90 7.01 -25.31
N GLN A 160 -16.29 7.68 -26.29
CA GLN A 160 -16.06 9.13 -26.26
C GLN A 160 -17.32 9.98 -26.47
N LYS A 161 -18.33 9.44 -27.16
CA LYS A 161 -19.57 10.19 -27.47
C LYS A 161 -20.72 9.90 -26.53
N ILE A 162 -20.71 8.75 -25.83
CA ILE A 162 -21.62 8.49 -24.70
C ILE A 162 -21.38 9.46 -23.54
N SER A 163 -20.14 9.89 -23.31
CA SER A 163 -19.82 10.94 -22.33
C SER A 163 -20.47 12.30 -22.64
N LEU A 164 -20.84 12.59 -23.89
CA LEU A 164 -21.57 13.82 -24.26
C LEU A 164 -23.09 13.68 -24.04
N ILE A 165 -23.61 12.45 -24.01
CA ILE A 165 -25.04 12.15 -23.77
C ILE A 165 -25.38 12.40 -22.29
N ASP A 166 -24.47 12.06 -21.37
CA ASP A 166 -24.61 12.29 -19.91
C ASP A 166 -24.77 13.77 -19.54
N GLU A 167 -24.17 14.70 -20.29
CA GLU A 167 -24.35 16.15 -20.06
C GLU A 167 -25.73 16.66 -20.51
N THR A 168 -26.49 15.89 -21.30
CA THR A 168 -27.76 16.33 -21.93
C THR A 168 -29.02 15.75 -21.29
N LEU A 169 -28.92 14.72 -20.44
CA LEU A 169 -30.07 14.00 -19.88
C LEU A 169 -30.35 14.38 -18.41
N GLU A 170 -30.78 15.61 -18.13
CA GLU A 170 -31.48 15.92 -16.89
C GLU A 170 -32.95 15.46 -16.97
N VAL A 171 -33.21 14.16 -16.78
CA VAL A 171 -34.58 13.63 -16.59
C VAL A 171 -34.72 13.18 -15.14
N LYS A 172 -35.64 13.79 -14.37
CA LYS A 172 -36.00 13.33 -13.02
C LYS A 172 -36.95 12.14 -13.13
N PRO A 173 -36.59 10.93 -12.66
CA PRO A 173 -37.54 9.82 -12.59
C PRO A 173 -38.57 10.05 -11.48
N GLU A 174 -39.73 9.40 -11.59
CA GLU A 174 -40.82 9.55 -10.62
C GLU A 174 -40.36 9.18 -9.19
N PRO A 175 -40.75 9.94 -8.15
CA PRO A 175 -40.34 9.72 -6.76
C PRO A 175 -40.63 8.31 -6.21
N GLU A 176 -41.61 7.62 -6.80
CA GLU A 176 -42.08 6.29 -6.41
C GLU A 176 -41.14 5.18 -6.91
N LEU A 177 -40.66 5.26 -8.16
CA LEU A 177 -39.68 4.31 -8.71
C LEU A 177 -38.38 4.36 -7.90
N ILE A 178 -37.92 5.57 -7.57
CA ILE A 178 -36.73 5.79 -6.75
C ILE A 178 -36.90 5.20 -5.34
N SER A 179 -38.09 5.29 -4.77
CA SER A 179 -38.40 4.72 -3.45
C SER A 179 -38.39 3.19 -3.49
N LEU A 180 -38.96 2.59 -4.54
CA LEU A 180 -38.96 1.14 -4.75
C LEU A 180 -37.54 0.60 -4.96
N THR A 181 -36.74 1.26 -5.80
CA THR A 181 -35.32 0.89 -6.03
C THR A 181 -34.50 0.95 -4.73
N HIS A 182 -34.73 1.95 -3.87
CA HIS A 182 -34.07 2.03 -2.56
C HIS A 182 -34.46 0.88 -1.63
N GLN A 183 -35.74 0.48 -1.62
CA GLN A 183 -36.24 -0.63 -0.79
C GLN A 183 -35.68 -1.98 -1.27
N ILE A 184 -35.65 -2.20 -2.59
CA ILE A 184 -35.06 -3.40 -3.22
C ILE A 184 -33.58 -3.51 -2.87
N LEU A 185 -32.79 -2.44 -3.05
CA LEU A 185 -31.35 -2.44 -2.76
C LEU A 185 -31.06 -2.61 -1.27
N SER A 186 -31.90 -2.06 -0.38
CA SER A 186 -31.77 -2.26 1.07
C SER A 186 -32.01 -3.72 1.48
N LEU A 187 -32.96 -4.40 0.83
CA LEU A 187 -33.23 -5.83 1.04
C LEU A 187 -32.08 -6.69 0.51
N VAL A 188 -31.55 -6.39 -0.67
CA VAL A 188 -30.38 -7.10 -1.26
C VAL A 188 -29.14 -7.00 -0.36
N VAL A 189 -28.85 -5.82 0.19
CA VAL A 189 -27.73 -5.64 1.13
C VAL A 189 -27.95 -6.45 2.41
N SER A 190 -29.19 -6.56 2.88
CA SER A 190 -29.52 -7.37 4.06
C SER A 190 -29.40 -8.89 3.80
N MET A 191 -29.62 -9.34 2.56
CA MET A 191 -29.53 -10.75 2.15
C MET A 191 -28.10 -11.22 1.89
N ASN A 192 -27.23 -10.36 1.35
CA ASN A 192 -25.85 -10.71 0.97
C ASN A 192 -24.84 -10.68 2.15
N SER A 193 -25.33 -10.49 3.38
CA SER A 193 -24.49 -10.27 4.57
C SER A 193 -24.41 -11.52 5.46
N ASN A 194 -23.42 -12.39 5.24
CA ASN A 194 -22.88 -13.17 6.36
C ASN A 194 -22.08 -12.19 7.26
N SER A 195 -22.63 -11.88 8.45
CA SER A 195 -22.05 -11.15 9.60
C SER A 195 -21.87 -9.61 9.49
N GLY A 196 -22.83 -8.82 10.02
CA GLY A 196 -22.59 -7.42 10.45
C GLY A 196 -23.79 -6.45 10.52
N GLU A 197 -23.92 -5.69 11.61
CA GLU A 197 -24.88 -4.56 11.75
C GLU A 197 -24.35 -3.29 11.05
N TYR A 198 -25.15 -2.59 10.26
CA TYR A 198 -24.76 -1.32 9.61
C TYR A 198 -25.08 -0.10 10.49
N ILE A 199 -24.11 0.80 10.66
CA ILE A 199 -24.26 2.04 11.43
C ILE A 199 -23.89 3.25 10.56
N SER A 200 -24.82 4.20 10.44
CA SER A 200 -24.62 5.43 9.68
C SER A 200 -23.77 6.47 10.45
N LEU A 201 -22.94 7.19 9.72
CA LEU A 201 -22.03 8.23 10.21
C LEU A 201 -22.35 9.56 9.54
N CYS A 202 -22.56 10.60 10.35
CA CYS A 202 -22.80 11.96 9.88
C CYS A 202 -21.74 12.95 10.41
N PRO A 203 -20.53 12.99 9.81
CA PRO A 203 -19.51 13.95 10.21
C PRO A 203 -19.97 15.38 9.92
N GLN A 204 -19.76 16.28 10.89
CA GLN A 204 -20.22 17.67 10.85
C GLN A 204 -19.23 18.61 10.18
N ALA A 205 -17.95 18.25 10.14
CA ALA A 205 -16.91 19.04 9.52
C ALA A 205 -15.78 18.17 8.95
N GLN A 206 -15.01 18.74 8.02
CA GLN A 206 -13.75 18.16 7.58
C GLN A 206 -12.61 18.75 8.40
N VAL A 207 -11.60 17.95 8.70
CA VAL A 207 -10.38 18.42 9.37
C VAL A 207 -9.14 18.05 8.56
N LYS A 208 -8.16 18.94 8.60
CA LYS A 208 -6.83 18.71 8.04
C LYS A 208 -5.77 18.92 9.12
N LEU A 209 -4.78 18.04 9.17
CA LEU A 209 -3.65 18.16 10.09
C LEU A 209 -2.65 19.17 9.54
N GLU A 210 -2.46 20.30 10.23
CA GLU A 210 -1.47 21.33 9.89
C GLU A 210 -0.62 21.63 11.13
N ASN A 211 0.70 21.47 11.04
CA ASN A 211 1.65 21.73 12.14
C ASN A 211 1.27 21.01 13.46
N GLY A 212 0.78 19.78 13.38
CA GLY A 212 0.39 18.96 14.54
C GLY A 212 -0.99 19.24 15.14
N ARG A 213 -1.73 20.23 14.60
CA ARG A 213 -3.09 20.58 15.05
C ARG A 213 -4.12 20.35 13.94
N PHE A 214 -5.35 20.02 14.32
CA PHE A 214 -6.42 19.90 13.34
C PHE A 214 -7.04 21.27 13.05
N ARG A 215 -6.97 21.67 11.79
CA ARG A 215 -7.71 22.81 11.26
C ARG A 215 -9.04 22.33 10.71
N VAL A 216 -10.12 22.95 11.17
CA VAL A 216 -11.48 22.71 10.66
C VAL A 216 -11.63 23.37 9.30
N LEU A 217 -12.14 22.63 8.34
CA LEU A 217 -12.55 23.08 7.00
C LEU A 217 -14.07 23.01 6.96
N GLU A 218 -14.72 24.10 6.56
CA GLU A 218 -16.19 24.24 6.66
C GLU A 218 -16.98 23.45 5.59
N ASP A 219 -16.34 22.91 4.56
CA ASP A 219 -17.06 22.20 3.49
C ASP A 219 -17.28 20.71 3.78
N VAL A 220 -18.49 20.35 4.21
CA VAL A 220 -19.09 19.03 3.91
C VAL A 220 -20.25 19.26 2.94
N SER A 221 -19.95 19.78 1.74
CA SER A 221 -20.95 20.03 0.70
C SER A 221 -21.18 18.78 -0.15
N TRP A 222 -21.74 17.73 0.44
CA TRP A 222 -22.31 16.63 -0.35
C TRP A 222 -23.83 16.57 -0.23
N ARG A 223 -24.49 17.71 0.02
CA ARG A 223 -25.96 17.73 0.07
C ARG A 223 -26.50 17.83 -1.34
N THR A 224 -26.68 16.68 -1.96
CA THR A 224 -27.57 16.57 -3.12
C THR A 224 -28.92 16.12 -2.59
N ASN A 225 -30.01 16.80 -2.98
CA ASN A 225 -31.37 16.31 -2.68
C ASN A 225 -31.76 15.10 -3.55
N ASN A 226 -30.80 14.54 -4.28
CA ASN A 226 -31.00 13.44 -5.21
C ASN A 226 -30.84 12.10 -4.45
N LYS A 227 -31.97 11.41 -4.28
CA LYS A 227 -32.06 10.10 -3.62
C LYS A 227 -31.18 9.02 -4.30
N TRP A 228 -30.84 9.15 -5.59
CA TRP A 228 -29.90 8.24 -6.27
C TRP A 228 -28.52 8.20 -5.62
N HIS A 229 -28.05 9.34 -5.10
CA HIS A 229 -26.77 9.39 -4.40
C HIS A 229 -26.83 8.80 -2.98
N CYS A 230 -28.02 8.39 -2.50
CA CYS A 230 -28.20 7.74 -1.21
C CYS A 230 -28.22 6.20 -1.28
N LEU A 231 -28.13 5.61 -2.47
CA LEU A 231 -28.05 4.17 -2.65
C LEU A 231 -26.78 3.57 -2.00
N SER A 232 -26.85 2.30 -1.59
CA SER A 232 -25.77 1.59 -0.88
C SER A 232 -24.46 1.53 -1.66
N VAL A 233 -24.51 1.51 -2.99
CA VAL A 233 -23.35 1.61 -3.89
C VAL A 233 -22.56 2.92 -3.72
N ASN A 234 -23.24 3.98 -3.26
CA ASN A 234 -22.65 5.29 -3.01
C ASN A 234 -22.24 5.48 -1.54
N TRP A 235 -22.22 4.40 -0.75
CA TRP A 235 -21.75 4.44 0.63
C TRP A 235 -20.24 4.19 0.71
N ARG A 236 -19.54 5.03 1.46
CA ARG A 236 -18.17 4.73 1.89
C ARG A 236 -18.27 3.95 3.19
N THR A 237 -17.93 2.67 3.14
CA THR A 237 -17.95 1.78 4.30
C THR A 237 -16.60 1.74 5.01
N PHE A 238 -16.64 1.59 6.33
CA PHE A 238 -15.49 1.59 7.22
C PHE A 238 -15.66 0.46 8.26
N LYS A 239 -14.58 -0.27 8.52
CA LYS A 239 -14.45 -1.09 9.72
C LYS A 239 -13.61 -0.33 10.73
N LEU A 240 -14.18 0.01 11.89
CA LEU A 240 -13.47 0.75 12.92
C LEU A 240 -12.52 -0.12 13.74
N SER A 241 -12.74 -1.45 13.79
CA SER A 241 -11.81 -2.43 14.35
C SER A 241 -11.78 -3.72 13.51
N ARG A 242 -10.76 -4.56 13.73
CA ARG A 242 -10.65 -5.88 13.07
C ARG A 242 -11.58 -6.94 13.69
N GLU A 243 -12.12 -6.66 14.88
CA GLU A 243 -12.91 -7.58 15.71
C GLU A 243 -14.40 -7.22 15.74
N GLU A 244 -14.80 -6.09 15.12
CA GLU A 244 -16.20 -5.71 14.97
C GLU A 244 -16.78 -6.29 13.67
N ASP A 245 -17.88 -7.03 13.79
CA ASP A 245 -18.73 -7.41 12.65
C ASP A 245 -19.54 -6.21 12.15
N THR A 246 -19.64 -5.13 12.93
CA THR A 246 -20.37 -3.91 12.58
C THR A 246 -19.67 -3.10 11.49
N LEU A 247 -20.41 -2.70 10.45
CA LEU A 247 -19.93 -1.85 9.36
C LEU A 247 -20.45 -0.43 9.54
N HIS A 248 -19.54 0.55 9.61
CA HIS A 248 -19.92 1.96 9.63
C HIS A 248 -19.92 2.52 8.21
N PHE A 249 -20.84 3.42 7.87
CA PHE A 249 -20.84 4.01 6.54
C PHE A 249 -21.12 5.52 6.52
N ILE A 250 -20.52 6.22 5.57
CA ILE A 250 -20.89 7.59 5.17
C ILE A 250 -21.57 7.49 3.82
N CYS A 251 -22.82 7.95 3.74
CA CYS A 251 -23.51 8.12 2.48
C CYS A 251 -23.01 9.37 1.75
N ILE A 252 -22.54 9.24 0.51
CA ILE A 252 -22.03 10.40 -0.26
C ILE A 252 -23.16 11.35 -0.62
N GLY A 253 -24.38 10.89 -0.85
CA GLY A 253 -25.49 11.76 -1.26
C GLY A 253 -26.12 12.61 -0.15
N CYS A 254 -26.19 12.08 1.07
CA CYS A 254 -26.83 12.77 2.20
C CYS A 254 -25.98 12.90 3.46
N ASN A 255 -24.71 12.47 3.43
CA ASN A 255 -23.82 12.46 4.59
C ASN A 255 -24.41 11.72 5.81
N GLY A 256 -25.28 10.72 5.58
CA GLY A 256 -25.92 9.94 6.65
C GLY A 256 -27.22 10.55 7.20
N ASP A 257 -27.60 11.79 6.84
CA ASP A 257 -28.77 12.48 7.40
C ASP A 257 -30.12 11.82 7.06
N ASN A 258 -30.20 11.15 5.90
CA ASN A 258 -31.45 10.58 5.39
C ASN A 258 -31.61 9.08 5.66
N HIS A 259 -30.70 8.46 6.42
CA HIS A 259 -30.67 7.03 6.70
C HIS A 259 -31.14 6.74 8.14
N LYS A 260 -32.41 7.05 8.43
CA LYS A 260 -33.01 6.89 9.78
C LYS A 260 -33.32 5.45 10.14
N GLU A 261 -33.37 4.58 9.15
CA GLU A 261 -33.55 3.14 9.26
C GLU A 261 -32.34 2.44 9.89
N PHE A 262 -31.16 3.09 9.88
CA PHE A 262 -29.94 2.58 10.52
C PHE A 262 -29.65 3.29 11.85
N ASN A 263 -28.98 2.58 12.76
CA ASN A 263 -28.42 3.20 13.96
C ASN A 263 -27.39 4.27 13.56
N ASN A 264 -27.43 5.42 14.23
CA ASN A 264 -26.55 6.56 13.92
C ASN A 264 -25.55 6.80 15.04
N VAL A 265 -24.29 7.03 14.69
CA VAL A 265 -23.30 7.53 15.66
C VAL A 265 -23.63 8.98 16.03
N PRO A 266 -23.62 9.36 17.32
CA PRO A 266 -23.91 10.73 17.72
C PRO A 266 -22.97 11.73 17.05
N VAL A 267 -23.53 12.79 16.45
CA VAL A 267 -22.75 13.84 15.77
C VAL A 267 -21.96 14.71 16.75
N GLU A 268 -22.42 14.75 18.01
CA GLU A 268 -21.82 15.51 19.10
C GLU A 268 -21.92 14.70 20.39
N ILE A 269 -20.85 14.67 21.18
CA ILE A 269 -20.80 13.96 22.47
C ILE A 269 -20.19 14.83 23.57
N ASN A 270 -20.64 14.61 24.81
CA ASN A 270 -19.94 15.10 25.99
C ASN A 270 -19.10 13.97 26.57
N HIS A 271 -17.78 14.11 26.49
CA HIS A 271 -16.88 13.05 26.93
C HIS A 271 -16.31 13.37 28.32
N PRO A 272 -16.30 12.44 29.29
CA PRO A 272 -15.89 12.80 30.65
C PRO A 272 -14.39 13.09 30.81
N LEU A 273 -13.54 12.66 29.88
CA LEU A 273 -12.14 13.13 29.80
C LEU A 273 -12.01 14.58 29.29
N HIS A 274 -13.07 15.13 28.71
CA HIS A 274 -13.13 16.49 28.19
C HIS A 274 -14.46 17.16 28.55
N PRO A 275 -14.73 17.42 29.84
CA PRO A 275 -16.07 17.78 30.31
C PRO A 275 -16.50 19.23 29.98
N ASN A 276 -15.55 20.11 29.65
CA ASN A 276 -15.83 21.53 29.46
C ASN A 276 -16.33 21.88 28.05
N HIS A 277 -16.07 21.02 27.06
CA HIS A 277 -16.54 21.22 25.69
C HIS A 277 -17.04 19.90 25.12
N SER A 278 -18.03 19.99 24.25
CA SER A 278 -18.47 18.85 23.45
C SER A 278 -17.44 18.52 22.37
N LEU A 279 -17.45 17.26 21.94
CA LEU A 279 -16.65 16.79 20.80
C LEU A 279 -17.58 16.57 19.62
N GLN A 280 -17.20 17.07 18.45
CA GLN A 280 -17.94 16.90 17.21
C GLN A 280 -17.35 15.77 16.38
N LEU A 281 -18.20 15.01 15.70
CA LEU A 281 -17.79 13.98 14.75
C LEU A 281 -17.25 14.65 13.48
N VAL A 282 -16.00 14.37 13.10
CA VAL A 282 -15.33 14.98 11.95
C VAL A 282 -14.69 13.94 11.04
N VAL A 283 -14.45 14.31 9.79
CA VAL A 283 -13.75 13.47 8.79
C VAL A 283 -12.40 14.06 8.40
N LEU A 284 -11.38 13.22 8.36
CA LEU A 284 -10.02 13.58 7.97
C LEU A 284 -9.88 13.60 6.44
N LYS A 285 -9.31 14.69 5.90
CA LYS A 285 -9.16 14.88 4.44
C LYS A 285 -7.96 14.13 3.83
N GLU A 286 -6.85 13.99 4.59
CA GLU A 286 -5.57 13.46 4.13
C GLU A 286 -5.15 12.22 4.95
N ASP A 287 -4.23 11.40 4.44
CA ASP A 287 -3.78 10.16 5.11
C ASP A 287 -2.88 10.43 6.35
N SER A 288 -2.42 11.66 6.53
CA SER A 288 -1.66 12.06 7.71
C SER A 288 -2.60 12.33 8.89
N THR A 289 -2.45 11.52 9.93
CA THR A 289 -3.25 11.59 11.16
C THR A 289 -2.34 11.73 12.38
N ARG A 290 -2.93 12.01 13.55
CA ARG A 290 -2.21 12.00 14.84
C ARG A 290 -2.80 10.93 15.76
N GLU A 291 -2.18 10.74 16.90
CA GLU A 291 -2.58 9.72 17.87
C GLU A 291 -3.84 10.13 18.66
N CYS A 292 -4.66 9.13 19.00
CA CYS A 292 -5.81 9.28 19.87
C CYS A 292 -5.37 9.60 21.31
N TYR A 293 -5.97 10.62 21.93
CA TYR A 293 -5.62 11.08 23.29
C TYR A 293 -5.78 9.99 24.38
N CYS A 294 -6.53 8.93 24.10
CA CYS A 294 -6.81 7.85 25.05
C CYS A 294 -5.92 6.60 24.86
N CYS A 295 -5.56 6.24 23.63
CA CYS A 295 -4.95 4.93 23.33
C CYS A 295 -3.67 4.98 22.48
N ASP A 296 -3.22 6.15 22.03
CA ASP A 296 -2.06 6.32 21.13
C ASP A 296 -2.17 5.62 19.77
N GLU A 297 -3.32 5.06 19.45
CA GLU A 297 -3.57 4.56 18.11
C GLU A 297 -3.76 5.72 17.15
N ALA A 298 -3.27 5.55 15.93
CA ALA A 298 -3.47 6.52 14.87
C ALA A 298 -4.98 6.73 14.69
N LEU A 299 -5.43 7.98 14.78
CA LEU A 299 -6.84 8.28 14.60
C LEU A 299 -7.26 7.86 13.19
N SER A 300 -8.37 7.13 13.11
CA SER A 300 -8.95 6.74 11.83
C SER A 300 -9.47 7.96 11.08
N ARG A 301 -9.92 7.75 9.85
CA ARG A 301 -10.46 8.80 8.99
C ARG A 301 -11.66 9.54 9.61
N ILE A 302 -12.30 8.96 10.63
CA ILE A 302 -13.47 9.53 11.30
C ILE A 302 -13.26 9.48 12.81
N LEU A 303 -13.41 10.61 13.46
CA LEU A 303 -13.02 10.79 14.86
C LEU A 303 -13.87 11.87 15.55
N TYR A 304 -13.80 11.92 16.87
CA TYR A 304 -14.37 13.01 17.66
C TYR A 304 -13.32 14.07 17.96
N TYR A 305 -13.64 15.34 17.68
CA TYR A 305 -12.73 16.46 17.79
C TYR A 305 -13.36 17.69 18.47
N CYS A 306 -12.58 18.36 19.32
CA CYS A 306 -12.89 19.69 19.83
C CYS A 306 -11.89 20.71 19.28
N SER A 307 -12.38 21.66 18.49
CA SER A 307 -11.57 22.73 17.89
C SER A 307 -11.05 23.75 18.91
N ALA A 308 -11.80 24.00 19.99
CA ALA A 308 -11.41 24.98 21.02
C ALA A 308 -10.20 24.52 21.86
N CYS A 309 -10.08 23.21 22.10
CA CYS A 309 -9.02 22.62 22.92
C CYS A 309 -8.03 21.76 22.15
N ASP A 310 -8.21 21.62 20.83
CA ASP A 310 -7.43 20.70 20.00
C ASP A 310 -7.41 19.27 20.57
N PHE A 311 -8.55 18.79 21.05
CA PHE A 311 -8.69 17.46 21.69
C PHE A 311 -9.31 16.47 20.70
N ALA A 312 -8.68 15.31 20.48
CA ALA A 312 -9.15 14.31 19.50
C ALA A 312 -9.12 12.88 20.05
N ILE A 313 -10.21 12.13 19.86
CA ILE A 313 -10.32 10.71 20.26
C ILE A 313 -10.98 9.87 19.16
N SER A 314 -10.65 8.58 19.11
CA SER A 314 -11.32 7.65 18.21
C SER A 314 -12.75 7.37 18.69
N ILE A 315 -13.63 6.99 17.76
CA ILE A 315 -15.02 6.60 18.06
C ILE A 315 -15.05 5.45 19.08
N LEU A 316 -14.11 4.49 18.96
CA LEU A 316 -14.01 3.36 19.89
C LEU A 316 -13.64 3.79 21.32
N CYS A 317 -12.73 4.77 21.46
CA CYS A 317 -12.38 5.30 22.78
C CYS A 317 -13.53 6.11 23.39
N ALA A 318 -14.26 6.86 22.56
CA ALA A 318 -15.40 7.66 23.01
C ALA A 318 -16.56 6.82 23.58
N ARG A 319 -16.72 5.57 23.11
CA ARG A 319 -17.74 4.64 23.60
C ARG A 319 -17.39 4.00 24.95
N LYS A 320 -16.11 3.98 25.34
CA LYS A 320 -15.66 3.34 26.58
C LYS A 320 -15.92 4.29 27.76
N PRO A 321 -16.70 3.89 28.77
CA PRO A 321 -16.88 4.71 29.96
C PRO A 321 -15.52 4.91 30.66
N PRO A 322 -15.12 6.14 31.00
CA PRO A 322 -13.85 6.36 31.69
C PRO A 322 -13.93 5.82 33.12
N VAL A 323 -12.88 5.09 33.51
CA VAL A 323 -12.78 4.49 34.84
C VAL A 323 -12.21 5.54 35.81
N PHE A 324 -13.09 6.31 36.47
CA PHE A 324 -12.65 7.41 37.34
C PHE A 324 -11.84 6.98 38.57
N LEU A 325 -12.11 5.78 39.06
CA LEU A 325 -11.40 5.17 40.18
C LEU A 325 -10.98 3.76 39.77
N ILE A 326 -9.69 3.52 39.72
CA ILE A 326 -9.16 2.20 39.41
C ILE A 326 -8.76 1.54 40.72
N ASN A 327 -9.53 0.52 41.11
CA ASN A 327 -9.22 -0.34 42.24
C ASN A 327 -8.37 -1.51 41.74
N HIS A 328 -7.16 -1.68 42.30
CA HIS A 328 -6.38 -2.91 42.19
C HIS A 328 -6.14 -3.45 40.77
N HIS A 329 -6.01 -2.60 39.74
CA HIS A 329 -5.87 -3.09 38.36
C HIS A 329 -4.55 -3.84 38.12
N ARG A 330 -3.48 -3.51 38.89
CA ARG A 330 -2.22 -4.27 39.02
C ARG A 330 -1.55 -3.98 40.37
N PRO A 331 -1.91 -4.69 41.45
CA PRO A 331 -1.36 -4.44 42.78
C PRO A 331 0.17 -4.60 42.85
N GLU A 332 0.76 -5.34 41.90
CA GLU A 332 2.21 -5.50 41.76
C GLU A 332 2.93 -4.20 41.38
N TRP A 333 2.21 -3.26 40.75
CA TRP A 333 2.77 -1.96 40.36
C TRP A 333 2.48 -0.88 41.38
N HIS A 334 1.24 -0.85 41.87
CA HIS A 334 0.81 0.07 42.91
C HIS A 334 -0.43 -0.46 43.65
N GLY A 335 -0.37 -0.51 44.98
CA GLY A 335 -1.38 -1.19 45.80
C GLY A 335 -2.64 -0.38 46.15
N HIS A 336 -2.61 0.95 46.02
CA HIS A 336 -3.75 1.81 46.36
C HIS A 336 -4.64 2.14 45.16
N PRO A 337 -5.91 2.49 45.41
CA PRO A 337 -6.79 3.03 44.38
C PRO A 337 -6.21 4.28 43.73
N LEU A 338 -6.36 4.36 42.41
CA LEU A 338 -5.90 5.48 41.59
C LEU A 338 -7.09 6.33 41.13
N ALA A 339 -7.03 7.63 41.36
CA ALA A 339 -8.04 8.59 40.94
C ALA A 339 -7.63 9.27 39.63
N LEU A 340 -8.54 9.34 38.68
CA LEU A 340 -8.32 10.02 37.41
C LEU A 340 -8.29 11.53 37.60
N PHE A 341 -7.26 12.18 37.07
CA PHE A 341 -7.12 13.62 36.98
C PHE A 341 -7.02 14.03 35.50
N PRO A 342 -8.14 14.50 34.89
CA PRO A 342 -8.23 14.70 33.44
C PRO A 342 -7.58 16.00 32.93
N ARG A 343 -7.13 16.90 33.82
CA ARG A 343 -6.47 18.15 33.42
C ARG A 343 -5.02 17.89 33.03
N GLN A 344 -4.53 18.70 32.09
CA GLN A 344 -3.12 18.70 31.71
C GLN A 344 -2.25 19.01 32.94
N ALA A 345 -1.26 18.17 33.19
CA ALA A 345 -0.32 18.33 34.29
C ALA A 345 1.09 17.93 33.83
N PHE A 346 2.10 18.69 34.26
CA PHE A 346 3.51 18.42 33.96
C PHE A 346 4.16 17.52 35.01
N LEU A 347 3.46 16.45 35.40
CA LEU A 347 3.94 15.50 36.39
C LEU A 347 4.65 14.33 35.68
N THR A 348 5.73 13.85 36.28
CA THR A 348 6.50 12.73 35.69
C THR A 348 5.78 11.42 35.99
N CYS A 349 5.49 10.63 34.97
CA CYS A 349 4.85 9.33 35.13
C CYS A 349 5.82 8.31 35.77
N ASN A 350 5.42 7.71 36.89
CA ASN A 350 6.14 6.65 37.59
C ASN A 350 6.42 5.42 36.71
N LEU A 351 5.55 5.12 35.73
CA LEU A 351 5.70 3.93 34.88
C LEU A 351 6.58 4.14 33.64
N CYS A 352 6.71 5.37 33.12
CA CYS A 352 7.49 5.60 31.89
C CYS A 352 8.59 6.66 31.99
N ALA A 353 8.74 7.32 33.14
CA ALA A 353 9.72 8.37 33.40
C ALA A 353 9.61 9.62 32.51
N LEU A 354 8.50 9.78 31.78
CA LEU A 354 8.25 10.93 30.91
C LEU A 354 7.21 11.86 31.53
N THR A 355 7.30 13.14 31.20
CA THR A 355 6.25 14.14 31.39
C THR A 355 5.49 14.32 30.08
N ASP A 356 4.20 14.00 30.06
CA ASP A 356 3.35 14.23 28.90
C ASP A 356 2.08 15.01 29.30
N PRO A 357 2.06 16.34 29.07
CA PRO A 357 0.87 17.14 29.39
C PRO A 357 -0.32 16.80 28.49
N SER A 358 -0.09 16.08 27.39
CA SER A 358 -1.14 15.61 26.47
C SER A 358 -1.76 14.27 26.88
N SER A 359 -1.37 13.67 28.01
CA SER A 359 -2.04 12.49 28.52
C SER A 359 -2.80 12.82 29.80
N PRO A 360 -4.06 12.37 29.97
CA PRO A 360 -4.67 12.33 31.29
C PRO A 360 -3.81 11.48 32.21
N ILE A 361 -3.86 11.76 33.52
CA ILE A 361 -3.08 11.04 34.52
C ILE A 361 -4.00 10.43 35.58
N TYR A 362 -3.59 9.30 36.11
CA TYR A 362 -4.07 8.77 37.38
C TYR A 362 -3.10 9.18 38.47
N MET A 363 -3.64 9.47 39.65
CA MET A 363 -2.84 9.80 40.82
C MET A 363 -3.28 9.05 42.07
N CYS A 364 -2.30 8.67 42.88
CA CYS A 364 -2.48 8.30 44.28
C CYS A 364 -1.78 9.37 45.14
N PRO A 365 -2.51 10.39 45.61
CA PRO A 365 -1.93 11.44 46.46
C PRO A 365 -1.21 10.90 47.72
N PRO A 366 -1.73 9.87 48.43
CA PRO A 366 -1.03 9.28 49.59
C PRO A 366 0.37 8.72 49.30
N CYS A 367 0.68 8.40 48.05
CA CYS A 367 1.93 7.73 47.67
C CYS A 367 2.81 8.53 46.72
N ASP A 368 2.40 9.76 46.38
CA ASP A 368 3.05 10.56 45.33
C ASP A 368 3.24 9.75 44.02
N PHE A 369 2.22 8.93 43.69
CA PHE A 369 2.25 8.07 42.52
C PHE A 369 1.40 8.69 41.41
N VAL A 370 2.01 8.91 40.26
CA VAL A 370 1.39 9.47 39.05
C VAL A 370 1.65 8.53 37.89
N THR A 371 0.62 8.19 37.12
CA THR A 371 0.79 7.45 35.87
C THR A 371 -0.07 8.04 34.77
N HIS A 372 0.45 8.09 33.55
CA HIS A 372 -0.40 8.40 32.40
C HIS A 372 -1.51 7.35 32.26
N LEU A 373 -2.70 7.76 31.83
CA LEU A 373 -3.84 6.90 31.48
C LEU A 373 -3.38 5.78 30.52
N ARG A 374 -2.59 6.12 29.51
CA ARG A 374 -2.03 5.15 28.55
C ARG A 374 -1.00 4.19 29.14
N CYS A 375 -0.28 4.60 30.19
CA CYS A 375 0.76 3.77 30.80
C CYS A 375 0.20 2.71 31.75
N ILE A 376 -1.06 2.84 32.18
CA ILE A 376 -1.67 1.86 33.09
C ILE A 376 -1.90 0.49 32.44
N ASN A 377 -1.93 0.46 31.11
CA ASN A 377 -2.12 -0.74 30.31
C ASN A 377 -0.81 -1.24 29.67
N LEU A 378 0.34 -0.81 30.20
CA LEU A 378 1.61 -1.36 29.73
C LEU A 378 1.62 -2.89 29.90
N PRO A 379 2.20 -3.65 28.96
CA PRO A 379 2.26 -5.10 29.10
C PRO A 379 3.23 -5.50 30.23
N ARG A 380 3.00 -6.63 30.90
CA ARG A 380 3.88 -7.14 31.96
C ARG A 380 5.06 -7.89 31.36
N VAL A 381 4.84 -8.74 30.37
CA VAL A 381 5.87 -9.58 29.74
C VAL A 381 5.81 -9.42 28.24
N ILE A 382 6.92 -9.00 27.64
CA ILE A 382 7.01 -8.79 26.18
C ILE A 382 8.28 -9.40 25.61
N LYS A 383 8.27 -9.61 24.30
CA LYS A 383 9.47 -9.89 23.50
C LYS A 383 9.68 -8.74 22.52
N ILE A 384 10.92 -8.28 22.39
CA ILE A 384 11.27 -7.16 21.52
C ILE A 384 12.32 -7.57 20.49
N SER A 385 12.38 -6.87 19.36
CA SER A 385 13.34 -7.17 18.28
C SER A 385 14.82 -7.03 18.67
N ARG A 386 15.11 -6.33 19.78
CA ARG A 386 16.48 -5.99 20.21
C ARG A 386 17.03 -6.91 21.28
N HIS A 387 16.25 -7.90 21.73
CA HIS A 387 16.69 -8.82 22.76
C HIS A 387 16.00 -10.17 22.59
N SER A 388 16.78 -11.25 22.61
CA SER A 388 16.28 -12.60 22.37
C SER A 388 15.34 -13.11 23.47
N HIS A 389 15.57 -12.70 24.72
CA HIS A 389 14.74 -13.10 25.85
C HIS A 389 13.52 -12.21 26.02
N ARG A 390 12.51 -12.76 26.69
CA ARG A 390 11.43 -11.96 27.23
C ARG A 390 11.95 -10.98 28.27
N ILE A 391 11.34 -9.80 28.29
CA ILE A 391 11.62 -8.75 29.26
C ILE A 391 10.36 -8.46 30.05
N TYR A 392 10.55 -8.11 31.32
CA TYR A 392 9.50 -7.96 32.32
C TYR A 392 9.42 -6.52 32.75
N PHE A 393 8.20 -6.01 32.86
CA PHE A 393 7.97 -4.71 33.46
C PHE A 393 8.46 -4.71 34.91
N THR A 394 9.32 -3.76 35.23
CA THR A 394 9.95 -3.56 36.53
C THR A 394 9.61 -2.14 36.99
N PRO A 395 8.85 -1.95 38.10
CA PRO A 395 8.44 -0.62 38.56
C PRO A 395 9.59 0.31 38.96
N SER A 396 10.71 -0.27 39.39
CA SER A 396 11.95 0.43 39.75
C SER A 396 13.13 -0.51 39.59
N PHE A 397 14.32 0.03 39.35
CA PHE A 397 15.53 -0.77 39.16
C PHE A 397 16.42 -0.72 40.40
N ASP A 398 16.99 -1.86 40.81
CA ASP A 398 17.93 -1.92 41.93
C ASP A 398 19.33 -1.41 41.55
N GLN A 399 19.69 -1.51 40.27
CA GLN A 399 21.02 -1.21 39.77
C GLN A 399 21.14 0.24 39.25
N GLU A 400 22.23 0.90 39.61
CA GLU A 400 22.58 2.22 39.06
C GLU A 400 23.31 2.12 37.71
N GLY A 401 23.15 3.15 36.88
CA GLY A 401 23.90 3.29 35.62
C GLY A 401 23.37 2.46 34.44
N LEU A 402 22.19 1.85 34.56
CA LEU A 402 21.55 1.14 33.44
C LEU A 402 21.32 2.07 32.25
N SER A 403 21.61 1.56 31.05
CA SER A 403 21.37 2.28 29.79
C SER A 403 20.34 1.52 28.98
N CYS A 404 19.39 2.25 28.38
CA CYS A 404 18.32 1.63 27.61
C CYS A 404 18.87 0.98 26.34
N GLY A 405 18.59 -0.31 26.12
CA GLY A 405 19.04 -1.04 24.93
C GLY A 405 18.44 -0.55 23.60
N VAL A 406 17.45 0.35 23.64
CA VAL A 406 16.78 0.92 22.45
C VAL A 406 17.31 2.33 22.17
N CYS A 407 17.18 3.27 23.11
CA CYS A 407 17.59 4.66 22.90
C CYS A 407 19.04 4.97 23.37
N ARG A 408 19.70 4.00 24.01
CA ARG A 408 21.04 4.06 24.63
C ARG A 408 21.25 5.15 25.69
N ARG A 409 20.21 5.89 26.06
CA ARG A 409 20.26 6.87 27.17
C ARG A 409 20.15 6.18 28.51
N LYS A 410 20.66 6.84 29.55
CA LYS A 410 20.55 6.38 30.94
C LYS A 410 19.09 6.20 31.37
N ILE A 411 18.83 5.13 32.10
CA ILE A 411 17.55 4.84 32.75
C ILE A 411 17.58 5.42 34.15
N ASN A 412 16.53 6.15 34.52
CA ASN A 412 16.35 6.58 35.90
C ASN A 412 15.76 5.41 36.70
N LYS A 413 16.52 4.91 37.68
CA LYS A 413 16.15 3.75 38.49
C LYS A 413 14.89 3.92 39.33
N LEU A 414 14.47 5.16 39.61
CA LEU A 414 13.28 5.47 40.41
C LEU A 414 11.96 5.25 39.65
N TYR A 415 12.03 5.03 38.35
CA TYR A 415 10.88 4.91 37.47
C TYR A 415 10.85 3.54 36.77
N GLY A 416 9.66 3.19 36.29
CA GLY A 416 9.39 1.94 35.61
C GLY A 416 10.09 1.79 34.27
N GLY A 417 10.39 0.55 33.93
CA GLY A 417 10.95 0.13 32.65
C GLY A 417 10.83 -1.37 32.46
N TYR A 418 11.48 -1.90 31.43
CA TYR A 418 11.57 -3.34 31.22
C TYR A 418 12.99 -3.83 31.49
N SER A 419 13.11 -5.01 32.09
CA SER A 419 14.39 -5.69 32.33
C SER A 419 14.31 -7.16 31.94
N CYS A 420 15.44 -7.72 31.50
CA CYS A 420 15.58 -9.17 31.37
C CYS A 420 15.89 -9.77 32.75
N ILE A 421 15.18 -10.83 33.13
CA ILE A 421 15.40 -11.53 34.40
C ILE A 421 16.31 -12.76 34.25
N LYS A 422 16.75 -13.09 33.02
CA LYS A 422 17.61 -14.25 32.78
C LYS A 422 18.95 -14.01 33.46
N ASN A 423 19.40 -14.99 34.24
CA ASN A 423 20.67 -14.94 34.97
C ASN A 423 21.83 -14.57 34.03
N GLY A 424 22.59 -13.53 34.41
CA GLY A 424 23.73 -13.02 33.63
C GLY A 424 23.35 -12.05 32.50
N CYS A 425 22.07 -11.67 32.36
CA CYS A 425 21.63 -10.67 31.39
C CYS A 425 21.26 -9.35 32.08
N TRP A 426 21.87 -8.24 31.65
CA TRP A 426 21.60 -6.89 32.18
C TRP A 426 20.83 -6.01 31.19
N TYR A 427 20.07 -6.62 30.28
CA TYR A 427 19.30 -5.85 29.31
C TYR A 427 18.18 -5.09 30.02
N ALA A 428 18.11 -3.78 29.78
CA ALA A 428 17.05 -2.93 30.28
C ALA A 428 16.59 -1.94 29.19
N ALA A 429 15.34 -1.51 29.24
CA ALA A 429 14.81 -0.50 28.35
C ALA A 429 13.78 0.40 29.06
N HIS A 430 13.69 1.67 28.67
CA HIS A 430 12.57 2.52 29.10
C HIS A 430 11.25 1.91 28.61
N SER A 431 10.18 2.08 29.38
CA SER A 431 8.85 1.53 29.05
C SER A 431 8.41 1.93 27.65
N ARG A 432 8.48 3.22 27.32
CA ARG A 432 8.10 3.75 26.00
C ARG A 432 9.05 3.38 24.88
N CYS A 433 10.28 2.97 25.19
CA CYS A 433 11.21 2.47 24.19
C CYS A 433 10.94 0.99 23.87
N ALA A 434 10.63 0.19 24.88
CA ALA A 434 10.32 -1.22 24.71
C ALA A 434 8.98 -1.43 23.98
N THR A 435 8.00 -0.55 24.21
CA THR A 435 6.65 -0.67 23.63
C THR A 435 6.45 0.10 22.32
N GLN A 436 7.53 0.50 21.62
CA GLN A 436 7.38 1.15 20.31
C GLN A 436 6.93 0.13 19.25
N LYS A 437 6.09 0.55 18.30
CA LYS A 437 5.51 -0.33 17.25
C LYS A 437 6.55 -0.98 16.32
N ASN A 438 7.73 -0.37 16.18
CA ASN A 438 8.86 -0.90 15.40
C ASN A 438 9.78 -1.81 16.25
N VAL A 439 9.59 -1.89 17.57
CA VAL A 439 10.40 -2.68 18.50
C VAL A 439 9.62 -3.87 19.07
N TRP A 440 8.32 -3.70 19.32
CA TRP A 440 7.42 -4.70 19.90
C TRP A 440 6.22 -4.95 18.98
N ASP A 441 5.77 -6.21 18.91
CA ASP A 441 4.66 -6.69 18.07
C ASP A 441 3.26 -6.41 18.65
N GLY A 442 3.18 -5.90 19.89
CA GLY A 442 1.92 -5.62 20.57
C GLY A 442 1.35 -6.82 21.33
N VAL A 443 2.08 -7.94 21.43
CA VAL A 443 1.61 -9.16 22.10
C VAL A 443 2.10 -9.22 23.55
N GLU A 444 1.16 -9.36 24.49
CA GLU A 444 1.41 -9.68 25.91
C GLU A 444 1.70 -11.17 26.06
N LEU A 445 2.76 -11.52 26.78
CA LEU A 445 3.27 -12.89 26.92
C LEU A 445 3.20 -13.43 28.36
N GLU A 446 2.56 -12.69 29.26
CA GLU A 446 2.28 -13.18 30.61
C GLU A 446 1.45 -14.48 30.56
N GLY A 447 1.89 -15.51 31.29
CA GLY A 447 1.21 -16.81 31.33
C GLY A 447 1.40 -17.67 30.08
N VAL A 448 1.98 -17.14 29.00
CA VAL A 448 2.31 -17.91 27.80
C VAL A 448 3.62 -18.68 28.05
N PRO A 449 3.70 -20.02 27.85
CA PRO A 449 4.97 -20.75 27.93
C PRO A 449 6.01 -20.20 26.94
N GLU A 450 7.30 -20.26 27.26
CA GLU A 450 8.35 -19.98 26.27
C GLU A 450 8.44 -21.19 25.32
N GLU A 451 8.24 -20.94 24.02
CA GLU A 451 8.55 -21.93 23.00
C GLU A 451 10.06 -22.12 22.95
N ASN A 452 10.50 -23.38 22.79
CA ASN A 452 11.91 -23.70 22.64
C ASN A 452 12.47 -22.94 21.43
N GLU A 453 13.70 -22.43 21.53
CA GLU A 453 14.40 -21.84 20.39
C GLU A 453 14.43 -22.89 19.26
N GLU A 454 13.72 -22.63 18.15
CA GLU A 454 13.83 -23.45 16.95
C GLU A 454 15.31 -23.48 16.55
N GLU A 455 15.90 -24.67 16.37
CA GLU A 455 17.24 -24.79 15.81
C GLU A 455 17.26 -24.07 14.46
N VAL A 456 18.04 -22.98 14.38
CA VAL A 456 18.18 -22.21 13.15
C VAL A 456 18.98 -23.06 12.16
N ASP A 457 18.32 -23.47 11.09
CA ASP A 457 18.95 -24.16 9.97
C ASP A 457 20.21 -23.41 9.51
N PRO A 458 21.37 -24.08 9.39
CA PRO A 458 22.58 -23.44 8.93
C PRO A 458 22.40 -22.94 7.48
N PRO A 459 23.09 -21.86 7.09
CA PRO A 459 22.99 -21.30 5.74
C PRO A 459 23.51 -22.29 4.68
N PHE A 460 24.47 -23.16 5.03
CA PHE A 460 24.94 -24.21 4.14
C PHE A 460 25.44 -25.43 4.90
N ALA A 461 25.55 -26.54 4.17
CA ALA A 461 26.24 -27.73 4.64
C ALA A 461 27.60 -27.88 3.94
N THR A 462 28.66 -28.04 4.72
CA THR A 462 30.01 -28.31 4.20
C THR A 462 30.10 -29.74 3.66
N LYS A 463 30.67 -29.91 2.46
CA LYS A 463 30.87 -31.21 1.79
C LYS A 463 32.34 -31.58 1.59
N GLY A 464 33.26 -30.73 2.04
CA GLY A 464 34.71 -30.90 1.97
C GLY A 464 35.40 -29.55 2.17
N SER A 465 36.74 -29.53 2.15
CA SER A 465 37.52 -28.30 2.26
C SER A 465 37.14 -27.32 1.15
N GLY A 466 36.49 -26.20 1.51
CA GLY A 466 36.07 -25.16 0.57
C GLY A 466 34.91 -25.55 -0.35
N VAL A 467 34.13 -26.61 -0.07
CA VAL A 467 32.96 -27.00 -0.88
C VAL A 467 31.70 -26.99 -0.04
N ILE A 468 30.69 -26.25 -0.48
CA ILE A 468 29.43 -26.06 0.26
C ILE A 468 28.21 -26.40 -0.59
N ARG A 469 27.15 -26.87 0.07
CA ARG A 469 25.79 -26.93 -0.47
C ARG A 469 24.96 -25.84 0.18
N HIS A 470 24.77 -24.73 -0.54
CA HIS A 470 24.04 -23.57 -0.04
C HIS A 470 22.53 -23.72 -0.27
N PHE A 471 21.70 -23.28 0.67
CA PHE A 471 20.25 -23.52 0.59
C PHE A 471 19.55 -22.83 -0.60
N THR A 472 20.14 -21.75 -1.11
CA THR A 472 19.61 -20.97 -2.24
C THR A 472 19.98 -21.53 -3.62
N HIS A 473 20.82 -22.57 -3.68
CA HIS A 473 21.31 -23.10 -4.96
C HIS A 473 21.50 -24.62 -4.93
N ARG A 474 21.05 -25.30 -5.98
CA ARG A 474 21.02 -26.78 -6.02
C ARG A 474 22.39 -27.43 -6.18
N HIS A 475 23.31 -26.79 -6.91
CA HIS A 475 24.65 -27.33 -7.14
C HIS A 475 25.60 -27.04 -5.98
N LEU A 476 26.70 -27.78 -5.92
CA LEU A 476 27.79 -27.52 -4.98
C LEU A 476 28.59 -26.29 -5.41
N LEU A 477 28.84 -25.39 -4.47
CA LEU A 477 29.70 -24.23 -4.68
C LEU A 477 31.10 -24.51 -4.16
N ARG A 478 32.11 -24.00 -4.86
CA ARG A 478 33.52 -24.12 -4.49
C ARG A 478 34.08 -22.75 -4.11
N LEU A 479 34.90 -22.71 -3.07
CA LEU A 479 35.58 -21.51 -2.63
C LEU A 479 36.68 -21.14 -3.63
N ASP A 480 36.58 -19.94 -4.18
CA ASP A 480 37.57 -19.31 -5.05
C ASP A 480 38.36 -18.29 -4.21
N VAL A 481 39.57 -18.70 -3.81
CA VAL A 481 40.45 -17.91 -2.94
C VAL A 481 41.01 -16.71 -3.70
N ASP A 482 40.96 -15.53 -3.08
CA ASP A 482 41.53 -14.34 -3.69
C ASP A 482 43.06 -14.44 -3.80
N THR A 483 43.55 -14.62 -5.02
CA THR A 483 44.96 -14.75 -5.37
C THR A 483 45.50 -13.49 -6.06
N GLY A 484 44.80 -12.36 -5.95
CA GLY A 484 45.16 -11.13 -6.68
C GLY A 484 44.79 -11.19 -8.16
N ARG A 485 43.76 -11.97 -8.50
CA ARG A 485 43.20 -12.07 -9.86
C ARG A 485 42.66 -10.73 -10.36
N ASP A 486 42.65 -10.58 -11.67
CA ASP A 486 42.06 -9.42 -12.34
C ASP A 486 40.57 -9.28 -11.98
N TYR A 487 40.14 -8.04 -11.84
CA TYR A 487 38.75 -7.73 -11.53
C TYR A 487 37.86 -8.00 -12.75
N ASP A 488 36.86 -8.84 -12.53
CA ASP A 488 35.83 -9.16 -13.51
C ASP A 488 34.55 -8.39 -13.14
N GLU A 489 34.20 -7.40 -13.96
CA GLU A 489 33.05 -6.53 -13.70
C GLU A 489 31.70 -7.23 -13.87
N ASP A 490 31.67 -8.38 -14.56
CA ASP A 490 30.45 -9.15 -14.82
C ASP A 490 30.16 -10.15 -13.68
N LYS A 491 31.14 -10.40 -12.79
CA LYS A 491 30.94 -11.25 -11.60
C LYS A 491 30.15 -10.53 -10.50
N LEU A 492 28.85 -10.82 -10.48
CA LEU A 492 27.91 -10.36 -9.45
C LEU A 492 27.57 -11.48 -8.46
N CYS A 493 27.36 -11.12 -7.20
CA CYS A 493 26.80 -12.05 -6.23
C CYS A 493 25.30 -12.26 -6.46
N ASN A 494 24.83 -13.51 -6.47
CA ASN A 494 23.41 -13.85 -6.68
C ASN A 494 22.49 -13.52 -5.48
N ILE A 495 23.04 -13.36 -4.27
CA ILE A 495 22.25 -12.96 -3.09
C ILE A 495 22.04 -11.45 -3.08
N CYS A 496 23.13 -10.67 -3.08
CA CYS A 496 23.05 -9.24 -2.85
C CYS A 496 23.06 -8.38 -4.14
N ILE A 497 23.29 -9.00 -5.30
CA ILE A 497 23.36 -8.36 -6.64
C ILE A 497 24.42 -7.25 -6.73
N THR A 498 25.47 -7.33 -5.91
CA THR A 498 26.61 -6.40 -6.01
C THR A 498 27.85 -7.10 -6.58
N PRO A 499 28.76 -6.35 -7.23
CA PRO A 499 30.00 -6.91 -7.75
C PRO A 499 30.89 -7.52 -6.67
N ILE A 500 31.64 -8.55 -7.05
CA ILE A 500 32.65 -9.19 -6.20
C ILE A 500 33.99 -8.46 -6.44
N TYR A 501 34.20 -7.37 -5.72
CA TYR A 501 35.41 -6.54 -5.88
C TYR A 501 36.67 -7.17 -5.28
N PHE A 502 36.53 -7.83 -4.12
CA PHE A 502 37.63 -8.30 -3.28
C PHE A 502 37.27 -9.58 -2.55
N GLY A 503 38.30 -10.31 -2.10
CA GLY A 503 38.15 -11.40 -1.14
C GLY A 503 37.68 -12.71 -1.78
N ASN A 504 37.51 -13.72 -0.92
CA ASN A 504 37.07 -15.02 -1.39
C ASN A 504 35.58 -14.99 -1.73
N PHE A 505 35.18 -15.86 -2.64
CA PHE A 505 33.78 -16.04 -2.97
C PHE A 505 33.53 -17.50 -3.33
N TYR A 506 32.28 -17.91 -3.27
CA TYR A 506 31.85 -19.25 -3.67
C TYR A 506 31.33 -19.21 -5.10
N SER A 507 31.80 -20.10 -5.96
CA SER A 507 31.41 -20.17 -7.37
C SER A 507 30.88 -21.54 -7.76
N CYS A 508 29.93 -21.56 -8.70
CA CYS A 508 29.35 -22.77 -9.26
C CYS A 508 29.97 -23.15 -10.62
N THR A 509 31.29 -23.12 -10.74
CA THR A 509 31.96 -23.52 -11.99
C THR A 509 32.20 -25.04 -12.06
N PRO A 510 31.88 -25.71 -13.18
CA PRO A 510 31.43 -25.18 -14.48
C PRO A 510 29.90 -25.22 -14.71
N SER A 511 29.10 -25.64 -13.72
CA SER A 511 27.68 -25.94 -13.93
C SER A 511 26.81 -24.73 -14.28
N CYS A 512 27.05 -23.57 -13.67
CA CYS A 512 26.33 -22.33 -13.98
C CYS A 512 27.02 -21.09 -13.41
N ASP A 513 26.63 -19.90 -13.89
CA ASP A 513 27.11 -18.61 -13.36
C ASP A 513 26.38 -18.22 -12.07
N TYR A 514 26.69 -18.94 -10.99
CA TYR A 514 26.18 -18.67 -9.64
C TYR A 514 27.36 -18.39 -8.70
N ASN A 515 27.47 -17.13 -8.27
CA ASN A 515 28.56 -16.65 -7.43
C ASN A 515 28.00 -16.02 -6.15
N LEU A 516 28.62 -16.27 -5.00
CA LEU A 516 28.25 -15.68 -3.72
C LEU A 516 29.48 -15.08 -3.05
N HIS A 517 29.40 -13.83 -2.56
CA HIS A 517 30.41 -13.38 -1.60
C HIS A 517 30.50 -14.38 -0.43
N GLU A 518 31.69 -14.60 0.10
CA GLU A 518 31.86 -15.46 1.29
C GLU A 518 30.95 -15.00 2.43
N THR A 519 30.84 -13.69 2.64
CA THR A 519 29.90 -13.10 3.62
C THR A 519 28.44 -13.39 3.29
N CYS A 520 28.04 -13.27 2.02
CA CYS A 520 26.67 -13.55 1.59
C CYS A 520 26.28 -15.01 1.78
N ALA A 521 27.21 -15.94 1.57
CA ALA A 521 26.98 -17.36 1.82
C ALA A 521 26.76 -17.68 3.30
N ASN A 522 27.23 -16.83 4.22
CA ASN A 522 27.07 -17.01 5.66
C ASN A 522 25.83 -16.31 6.24
N PHE A 523 25.03 -15.62 5.41
CA PHE A 523 23.86 -14.93 5.92
C PHE A 523 22.82 -15.90 6.48
N PRO A 524 22.34 -15.69 7.71
CA PRO A 524 21.39 -16.57 8.35
C PRO A 524 20.04 -16.54 7.61
N ARG A 525 19.34 -17.68 7.60
CA ARG A 525 18.04 -17.77 6.92
C ARG A 525 16.95 -16.94 7.60
N LYS A 526 17.08 -16.72 8.91
CA LYS A 526 16.16 -15.98 9.76
C LYS A 526 16.94 -14.94 10.57
N ILE A 527 16.43 -13.72 10.69
CA ILE A 527 17.02 -12.67 11.54
C ILE A 527 15.95 -11.93 12.33
N ASP A 528 16.34 -11.46 13.52
CA ASP A 528 15.60 -10.43 14.26
C ASP A 528 16.24 -9.08 13.96
N HIS A 529 15.45 -8.14 13.44
CA HIS A 529 15.96 -6.85 12.97
C HIS A 529 15.58 -5.72 13.96
N PRO A 530 16.52 -4.85 14.41
CA PRO A 530 16.27 -3.90 15.52
C PRO A 530 15.13 -2.88 15.36
N ILE A 531 14.60 -2.72 14.14
CA ILE A 531 13.50 -1.80 13.77
C ILE A 531 12.27 -2.54 13.23
N HIS A 532 12.19 -3.86 13.43
CA HIS A 532 10.99 -4.62 13.14
C HIS A 532 10.79 -5.78 14.13
N PRO A 533 9.64 -5.88 14.83
CA PRO A 533 9.43 -6.87 15.89
C PRO A 533 9.33 -8.32 15.40
N HIS A 534 8.92 -8.55 14.16
CA HIS A 534 8.82 -9.90 13.62
C HIS A 534 10.14 -10.37 13.00
N GLN A 535 10.38 -11.67 13.09
CA GLN A 535 11.49 -12.32 12.43
C GLN A 535 11.38 -12.19 10.90
N LEU A 536 12.50 -11.91 10.24
CA LEU A 536 12.60 -11.78 8.79
C LEU A 536 13.26 -13.03 8.20
N ASN A 537 12.71 -13.53 7.09
CA ASN A 537 13.26 -14.67 6.35
C ASN A 537 14.01 -14.21 5.11
N LEU A 538 15.15 -14.84 4.83
CA LEU A 538 15.89 -14.65 3.59
C LEU A 538 15.19 -15.39 2.46
N GLU A 539 14.57 -14.64 1.55
CA GLU A 539 13.74 -15.16 0.46
C GLU A 539 14.28 -14.65 -0.88
N ALA A 540 14.06 -15.45 -1.93
CA ALA A 540 14.33 -14.98 -3.29
C ALA A 540 13.35 -13.84 -3.61
N GLY A 541 13.84 -12.77 -4.24
CA GLY A 541 13.00 -11.68 -4.71
C GLY A 541 11.99 -12.08 -5.80
N TYR A 542 11.99 -13.35 -6.23
CA TYR A 542 11.05 -13.97 -7.16
C TYR A 542 10.42 -15.25 -6.57
N GLY A 543 9.09 -15.29 -6.63
CA GLY A 543 8.26 -16.49 -6.55
C GLY A 543 6.95 -16.18 -7.29
N ASP A 544 6.60 -17.02 -8.26
CA ASP A 544 5.32 -17.19 -8.96
C ASP A 544 4.30 -16.04 -8.95
N GLY A 545 4.12 -15.39 -10.10
CA GLY A 545 2.85 -14.75 -10.49
C GLY A 545 2.36 -13.52 -9.72
N GLU A 546 2.95 -13.15 -8.58
CA GLU A 546 2.44 -12.01 -7.81
C GLU A 546 2.88 -10.66 -8.38
N ILE A 547 1.89 -9.91 -8.86
CA ILE A 547 1.96 -8.48 -9.14
C ILE A 547 2.06 -7.75 -7.80
N ASN A 548 3.26 -7.48 -7.28
CA ASN A 548 3.42 -6.54 -6.17
C ASN A 548 4.78 -5.81 -6.20
N GLU A 549 4.73 -4.47 -6.25
CA GLU A 549 5.88 -3.55 -6.21
C GLU A 549 6.32 -3.30 -4.75
N TYR A 550 6.81 -4.30 -4.02
CA TYR A 550 7.31 -4.06 -2.66
C TYR A 550 8.62 -3.25 -2.68
N GLU A 551 8.62 -2.11 -2.00
CA GLU A 551 9.79 -1.26 -1.78
C GLU A 551 10.51 -1.65 -0.49
N CYS A 552 11.82 -1.44 -0.44
CA CYS A 552 12.57 -1.61 0.82
C CYS A 552 12.00 -0.64 1.87
N SER A 553 11.73 -1.14 3.07
CA SER A 553 11.06 -0.35 4.11
C SER A 553 11.92 0.81 4.64
N VAL A 554 13.24 0.78 4.43
CA VAL A 554 14.20 1.72 5.05
C VAL A 554 15.06 2.51 4.07
N CYS A 555 15.02 2.17 2.78
CA CYS A 555 15.80 2.89 1.78
C CYS A 555 14.95 3.13 0.52
N PRO A 556 15.22 4.20 -0.24
CA PRO A 556 14.41 4.56 -1.40
C PRO A 556 14.75 3.72 -2.64
N ARG A 557 15.79 2.87 -2.56
CA ARG A 557 16.21 2.02 -3.67
C ARG A 557 15.08 1.01 -3.94
N LYS A 558 14.76 0.86 -5.22
CA LYS A 558 13.67 -0.03 -5.65
C LYS A 558 14.12 -1.51 -5.66
N ARG A 559 13.15 -2.41 -5.86
CA ARG A 559 13.25 -3.89 -5.81
C ARG A 559 14.55 -4.46 -6.41
N THR A 560 15.06 -5.52 -5.77
CA THR A 560 16.20 -6.31 -6.21
C THR A 560 15.77 -7.53 -7.01
N VAL A 561 16.60 -7.97 -7.94
CA VAL A 561 16.46 -9.28 -8.62
C VAL A 561 16.99 -10.43 -7.76
N GLY A 562 17.81 -10.11 -6.74
CA GLY A 562 18.41 -11.09 -5.84
C GLY A 562 17.53 -11.46 -4.65
N PHE A 563 18.18 -11.78 -3.54
CA PHE A 563 17.51 -12.13 -2.30
C PHE A 563 17.21 -10.89 -1.46
N LEU A 564 16.24 -11.02 -0.57
CA LEU A 564 15.81 -9.99 0.38
C LEU A 564 15.36 -10.63 1.69
N TYR A 565 15.30 -9.84 2.75
CA TYR A 565 14.70 -10.27 4.02
C TYR A 565 13.24 -9.81 4.08
N ARG A 566 12.33 -10.75 4.29
CA ARG A 566 10.88 -10.51 4.31
C ARG A 566 10.25 -10.97 5.62
N CYS A 567 9.42 -10.09 6.19
CA CYS A 567 8.36 -10.48 7.11
C CYS A 567 7.12 -10.83 6.28
N ARG A 568 6.54 -12.01 6.50
CA ARG A 568 5.32 -12.43 5.79
C ARG A 568 4.12 -11.50 6.00
N LYS A 569 4.14 -10.68 7.04
CA LYS A 569 3.01 -9.81 7.42
C LYS A 569 3.16 -8.38 6.87
N CYS A 570 4.33 -7.74 6.99
CA CYS A 570 4.36 -6.28 6.89
C CYS A 570 5.72 -5.60 6.64
N PHE A 571 6.82 -6.30 6.36
CA PHE A 571 8.15 -5.66 6.31
C PHE A 571 9.13 -6.29 5.33
N TYR A 572 9.96 -5.47 4.69
CA TYR A 572 10.85 -5.89 3.60
C TYR A 572 12.16 -5.11 3.63
N LEU A 573 13.29 -5.80 3.57
CA LEU A 573 14.61 -5.19 3.53
C LEU A 573 15.46 -5.80 2.42
N HIS A 574 16.21 -4.96 1.70
CA HIS A 574 17.35 -5.45 0.95
C HIS A 574 18.33 -6.15 1.89
N VAL A 575 19.05 -7.14 1.39
CA VAL A 575 20.04 -7.88 2.20
C VAL A 575 21.04 -6.93 2.85
N GLN A 576 21.55 -5.93 2.13
CA GLN A 576 22.48 -4.93 2.65
C GLN A 576 21.86 -4.05 3.75
N CYS A 577 20.56 -3.75 3.64
CA CYS A 577 19.86 -2.97 4.66
C CYS A 577 19.58 -3.80 5.91
N ALA A 578 19.32 -5.10 5.75
CA ALA A 578 19.04 -6.03 6.84
C ALA A 578 20.27 -6.39 7.68
N ILE A 579 21.44 -6.47 7.04
CA ILE A 579 22.70 -6.77 7.73
C ILE A 579 23.39 -5.54 8.31
N ALA A 580 22.92 -4.33 7.98
CA ALA A 580 23.43 -3.10 8.55
C ALA A 580 23.04 -3.05 10.04
N SER A 581 23.98 -3.44 10.90
CA SER A 581 23.78 -3.58 12.33
C SER A 581 24.20 -2.33 13.10
N GLU A 582 23.66 -2.21 14.31
CA GLU A 582 24.14 -1.25 15.31
C GLU A 582 25.03 -1.97 16.35
N PRO A 583 26.09 -1.33 16.87
CA PRO A 583 26.63 -0.03 16.44
C PRO A 583 27.22 -0.10 15.03
N LEU A 584 26.98 0.96 14.25
CA LEU A 584 27.55 1.14 12.92
C LEU A 584 28.76 2.06 13.01
N ASP A 585 29.95 1.49 12.80
CA ASP A 585 31.20 2.23 12.62
C ASP A 585 31.35 2.62 11.16
N HIS A 586 31.03 3.88 10.83
CA HIS A 586 30.96 4.34 9.44
C HIS A 586 31.99 5.43 9.14
N PRO A 587 32.83 5.34 8.08
CA PRO A 587 33.92 6.28 7.83
C PRO A 587 33.54 7.75 7.67
N SER A 588 32.27 8.05 7.40
CA SER A 588 31.78 9.44 7.35
C SER A 588 31.66 10.12 8.72
N HIS A 589 31.81 9.37 9.83
CA HIS A 589 31.67 9.89 11.17
C HIS A 589 32.52 9.10 12.19
N ILE A 590 33.07 9.79 13.18
CA ILE A 590 34.02 9.21 14.14
C ILE A 590 33.36 8.44 15.28
N HIS A 591 32.10 8.75 15.61
CA HIS A 591 31.38 8.09 16.70
C HIS A 591 30.52 6.94 16.17
N PRO A 592 30.34 5.85 16.95
CA PRO A 592 29.42 4.78 16.60
C PRO A 592 27.99 5.30 16.44
N LEU A 593 27.31 4.81 15.40
CA LEU A 593 25.93 5.19 15.11
C LEU A 593 24.95 4.07 15.50
N TYR A 594 23.79 4.45 16.01
CA TYR A 594 22.77 3.51 16.50
C TYR A 594 21.41 3.81 15.87
N LEU A 595 20.60 2.79 15.67
CA LEU A 595 19.22 2.92 15.24
C LEU A 595 18.39 3.37 16.43
N THR A 596 18.33 4.68 16.68
CA THR A 596 17.59 5.26 17.81
C THR A 596 16.32 5.92 17.33
N SER A 597 15.34 5.08 17.05
CA SER A 597 14.04 5.46 16.52
C SER A 597 13.24 6.29 17.51
N LYS A 598 12.62 7.36 17.02
CA LYS A 598 11.44 7.97 17.63
C LYS A 598 10.40 8.11 16.52
N PRO A 599 9.32 7.31 16.53
CA PRO A 599 8.31 7.33 15.48
C PRO A 599 7.71 8.74 15.23
N ASP A 600 7.64 9.53 16.30
CA ASP A 600 6.91 10.81 16.36
C ASP A 600 7.79 12.03 16.11
N GLU A 601 9.12 11.88 16.05
CA GLU A 601 10.00 12.98 15.66
C GLU A 601 10.05 13.11 14.12
N GLU A 602 10.31 14.33 13.64
CA GLU A 602 10.59 14.56 12.23
C GLU A 602 11.85 13.77 11.82
N GLN A 603 11.83 13.20 10.62
CA GLN A 603 12.97 12.44 10.12
C GLN A 603 14.21 13.32 10.08
N ARG A 604 15.26 12.92 10.79
CA ARG A 604 16.55 13.62 10.73
C ARG A 604 17.09 13.57 9.31
N LYS A 605 17.47 14.74 8.78
CA LYS A 605 18.13 14.83 7.47
C LYS A 605 19.47 14.09 7.54
N CYS A 606 19.72 13.25 6.54
CA CYS A 606 21.01 12.56 6.46
C CYS A 606 22.15 13.58 6.33
N SER A 607 23.15 13.49 7.22
CA SER A 607 24.31 14.36 7.26
C SER A 607 25.19 14.23 6.02
N VAL A 608 25.11 13.12 5.27
CA VAL A 608 25.87 12.90 4.04
C VAL A 608 25.08 13.37 2.81
N CYS A 609 23.93 12.77 2.51
CA CYS A 609 23.20 13.07 1.27
C CYS A 609 22.29 14.30 1.36
N LYS A 610 22.06 14.85 2.55
CA LYS A 610 21.16 15.99 2.82
C LYS A 610 19.69 15.78 2.44
N LYS A 611 19.32 14.59 1.96
CA LYS A 611 17.94 14.22 1.64
C LYS A 611 17.18 13.86 2.93
N SER A 612 15.93 14.31 2.99
CA SER A 612 14.87 13.82 3.90
C SER A 612 13.81 13.12 3.06
N GLY A 613 13.29 11.98 3.50
CA GLY A 613 11.96 11.53 3.10
C GLY A 613 11.77 10.93 1.70
N HIS A 614 12.33 9.75 1.45
CA HIS A 614 11.83 8.87 0.38
C HIS A 614 11.72 7.39 0.81
N CYS A 615 11.73 7.12 2.12
CA CYS A 615 11.63 5.77 2.66
C CYS A 615 10.30 5.61 3.41
N PRO A 616 9.66 4.43 3.37
CA PRO A 616 8.45 4.17 4.16
C PRO A 616 8.64 4.40 5.67
N THR A 617 9.83 4.10 6.19
CA THR A 617 10.18 4.34 7.60
C THR A 617 11.06 5.58 7.78
N LYS A 618 10.96 6.22 8.96
CA LYS A 618 11.79 7.37 9.36
C LYS A 618 13.14 6.97 9.97
N GLU A 619 13.53 5.70 9.85
CA GLU A 619 14.68 5.12 10.55
C GLU A 619 16.01 5.61 9.99
N THR A 620 16.93 5.96 10.90
CA THR A 620 18.28 6.45 10.58
C THR A 620 19.26 5.99 11.66
N PHE A 621 20.53 5.84 11.27
CA PHE A 621 21.64 5.62 12.19
C PHE A 621 22.07 6.96 12.78
N ASN A 622 22.02 7.11 14.10
CA ASN A 622 22.25 8.38 14.79
C ASN A 622 23.41 8.29 15.77
N CYS A 623 24.17 9.38 15.85
CA CYS A 623 24.99 9.68 17.01
C CYS A 623 24.08 10.16 18.15
N ILE A 624 24.34 9.69 19.38
CA ILE A 624 23.40 9.86 20.51
C ILE A 624 23.82 11.00 21.43
N GLU A 625 25.06 10.97 21.94
CA GLU A 625 25.49 11.87 23.02
C GLU A 625 26.50 12.94 22.56
N GLU A 626 27.21 12.72 21.44
CA GLU A 626 28.33 13.58 21.03
C GLU A 626 27.96 14.63 19.99
N CYS A 627 27.02 14.34 19.07
CA CYS A 627 26.60 15.29 18.03
C CYS A 627 25.25 14.91 17.39
N ASP A 628 24.74 15.77 16.50
CA ASP A 628 23.48 15.62 15.78
C ASP A 628 23.57 14.77 14.49
N PHE A 629 24.68 14.04 14.30
CA PHE A 629 24.93 13.30 13.07
C PHE A 629 23.89 12.18 12.86
N ALA A 630 23.29 12.15 11.66
CA ALA A 630 22.35 11.12 11.24
C ALA A 630 22.72 10.58 9.85
N LEU A 631 22.60 9.28 9.65
CA LEU A 631 22.94 8.58 8.41
C LEU A 631 21.77 7.72 7.95
N CYS A 632 21.31 7.93 6.71
CA CYS A 632 20.27 7.09 6.12
C CYS A 632 20.83 5.73 5.66
N PHE A 633 19.97 4.71 5.59
CA PHE A 633 20.34 3.37 5.12
C PHE A 633 20.94 3.37 3.71
N GLU A 634 20.49 4.27 2.82
CA GLU A 634 21.07 4.40 1.48
C GLU A 634 22.58 4.73 1.55
N CYS A 635 22.96 5.67 2.43
CA CYS A 635 24.37 6.06 2.60
C CYS A 635 25.15 5.02 3.40
N ALA A 636 24.55 4.44 4.44
CA ALA A 636 25.18 3.42 5.29
C ALA A 636 25.56 2.15 4.52
N THR A 637 24.82 1.81 3.47
CA THR A 637 25.00 0.58 2.69
C THR A 637 25.83 0.76 1.41
N LEU A 638 26.37 1.96 1.16
CA LEU A 638 27.29 2.17 0.04
C LEU A 638 28.63 1.50 0.32
N ALA A 639 29.18 0.85 -0.70
CA ALA A 639 30.50 0.23 -0.61
C ALA A 639 31.56 1.34 -0.40
N GLN A 640 32.39 1.18 0.63
CA GLN A 640 33.45 2.16 0.95
C GLN A 640 34.62 2.10 -0.04
N LYS A 641 34.84 0.93 -0.61
CA LYS A 641 35.92 0.63 -1.56
C LYS A 641 35.36 -0.17 -2.72
N VAL A 642 35.74 0.19 -3.94
CA VAL A 642 35.26 -0.43 -5.18
C VAL A 642 36.41 -0.56 -6.18
N ARG A 643 36.28 -1.49 -7.13
CA ARG A 643 37.20 -1.58 -8.29
C ARG A 643 36.51 -1.07 -9.55
N TYR A 644 37.32 -0.51 -10.44
CA TYR A 644 36.90 -0.01 -11.74
C TYR A 644 37.77 -0.66 -12.81
N LYS A 645 37.18 -1.31 -13.82
CA LYS A 645 37.95 -2.11 -14.81
C LYS A 645 39.05 -1.35 -15.57
N HIS A 646 38.97 -0.03 -15.64
CA HIS A 646 39.95 0.81 -16.35
C HIS A 646 41.00 1.43 -15.42
N ASP A 647 40.93 1.17 -14.11
CA ASP A 647 41.93 1.58 -13.13
C ASP A 647 42.35 0.38 -12.27
N LYS A 648 43.65 0.19 -12.11
CA LYS A 648 44.19 -0.89 -11.26
C LYS A 648 44.07 -0.55 -9.78
N HIS A 649 43.95 0.73 -9.43
CA HIS A 649 43.84 1.19 -8.06
C HIS A 649 42.40 1.08 -7.55
N VAL A 650 42.28 1.02 -6.23
CA VAL A 650 40.99 0.96 -5.56
C VAL A 650 40.42 2.36 -5.44
N LEU A 651 39.16 2.54 -5.81
CA LEU A 651 38.46 3.80 -5.58
C LEU A 651 37.82 3.78 -4.19
N THR A 652 37.94 4.89 -3.46
CA THR A 652 37.37 5.12 -2.14
C THR A 652 36.17 6.06 -2.25
N LEU A 653 35.19 5.88 -1.36
CA LEU A 653 34.02 6.75 -1.30
C LEU A 653 34.38 8.06 -0.60
N SER A 654 34.33 9.17 -1.34
CA SER A 654 34.39 10.51 -0.78
C SER A 654 33.02 10.98 -0.32
N TYR A 655 32.97 11.68 0.82
CA TYR A 655 31.75 12.27 1.40
C TYR A 655 31.54 13.74 1.05
N GLY A 656 32.45 14.29 0.23
CA GLY A 656 32.48 15.68 -0.17
C GLY A 656 33.07 16.60 0.90
N ASP A 657 33.72 17.67 0.45
CA ASP A 657 34.30 18.70 1.30
C ASP A 657 33.65 20.05 0.98
N LYS A 658 32.99 20.64 1.98
CA LYS A 658 32.31 21.94 1.84
C LYS A 658 33.27 23.08 1.53
N THR A 659 34.55 22.92 1.85
CA THR A 659 35.60 23.92 1.67
C THR A 659 36.37 23.76 0.36
N SER A 660 36.21 22.64 -0.34
CA SER A 660 36.90 22.40 -1.60
C SER A 660 36.35 23.29 -2.73
N THR A 661 37.25 24.02 -3.37
CA THR A 661 37.00 24.79 -4.61
C THR A 661 37.37 24.01 -5.86
N MET A 662 37.83 22.76 -5.72
CA MET A 662 38.32 21.95 -6.82
C MET A 662 37.15 21.45 -7.69
N THR A 663 37.34 21.46 -9.01
CA THR A 663 36.36 20.93 -9.95
C THR A 663 36.80 19.53 -10.38
N TYR A 664 35.93 18.54 -10.18
CA TYR A 664 36.17 17.16 -10.60
C TYR A 664 35.29 16.81 -11.81
N TRP A 665 35.71 15.82 -12.58
CA TRP A 665 35.00 15.33 -13.76
C TRP A 665 34.86 13.82 -13.70
N CYS A 666 33.66 13.32 -14.01
CA CYS A 666 33.42 11.89 -14.02
C CYS A 666 34.04 11.24 -15.26
N GLU A 667 34.90 10.24 -15.08
CA GLU A 667 35.55 9.55 -16.20
C GLU A 667 34.57 8.77 -17.10
N ILE A 668 33.41 8.38 -16.58
CA ILE A 668 32.43 7.55 -17.32
C ILE A 668 31.48 8.37 -18.19
N CYS A 669 30.99 9.50 -17.67
CA CYS A 669 30.00 10.34 -18.37
C CYS A 669 30.57 11.68 -18.85
N GLU A 670 31.80 12.02 -18.47
CA GLU A 670 32.47 13.28 -18.82
C GLU A 670 31.71 14.53 -18.31
N GLU A 671 30.84 14.36 -17.32
CA GLU A 671 30.13 15.47 -16.67
C GLU A 671 30.80 15.89 -15.37
N ARG A 672 30.52 17.13 -14.95
CA ARG A 672 31.07 17.72 -13.72
C ARG A 672 30.56 16.96 -12.48
N LEU A 673 31.46 16.75 -11.54
CA LEU A 673 31.17 16.26 -10.20
C LEU A 673 30.99 17.44 -9.25
N ASN A 674 30.04 17.32 -8.32
CA ASN A 674 29.89 18.28 -7.25
C ASN A 674 30.83 17.87 -6.08
N PRO A 675 31.88 18.65 -5.76
CA PRO A 675 32.83 18.31 -4.68
C PRO A 675 32.19 18.29 -3.28
N LYS A 676 30.97 18.83 -3.13
CA LYS A 676 30.19 18.81 -1.89
C LYS A 676 29.32 17.57 -1.75
N GLU A 677 29.23 16.75 -2.80
CA GLU A 677 28.46 15.52 -2.83
C GLU A 677 29.39 14.29 -2.75
N ARG A 678 28.77 13.12 -2.67
CA ARG A 678 29.45 11.83 -2.61
C ARG A 678 29.83 11.34 -4.00
N PHE A 679 31.06 10.87 -4.16
CA PHE A 679 31.59 10.29 -5.38
C PHE A 679 32.75 9.33 -5.07
N TYR A 680 33.12 8.48 -6.03
CA TYR A 680 34.30 7.63 -5.88
C TYR A 680 35.53 8.33 -6.44
N SER A 681 36.65 8.26 -5.74
CA SER A 681 37.93 8.79 -6.17
C SER A 681 39.06 7.79 -5.95
N CYS A 682 40.08 7.85 -6.79
CA CYS A 682 41.38 7.25 -6.48
C CYS A 682 42.19 8.27 -5.65
N ASP A 683 42.61 7.88 -4.45
CA ASP A 683 43.42 8.73 -3.55
C ASP A 683 44.93 8.67 -3.84
N GLU A 684 45.34 7.94 -4.89
CA GLU A 684 46.72 7.82 -5.33
C GLU A 684 47.06 8.89 -6.39
N TYR A 685 47.58 8.49 -7.55
CA TYR A 685 48.04 9.38 -8.63
C TYR A 685 47.16 9.33 -9.88
N CYS A 686 46.06 8.58 -9.84
CA CYS A 686 45.21 8.32 -11.01
C CYS A 686 44.38 9.54 -11.43
N CYS A 687 44.05 10.43 -10.49
CA CYS A 687 43.06 11.50 -10.65
C CYS A 687 41.68 11.02 -11.15
N VAL A 688 41.40 9.71 -11.03
CA VAL A 688 40.14 9.10 -11.42
C VAL A 688 39.06 9.49 -10.42
N THR A 689 37.99 10.10 -10.92
CA THR A 689 36.80 10.42 -10.15
C THR A 689 35.56 9.99 -10.90
N ILE A 690 34.58 9.38 -10.22
CA ILE A 690 33.41 8.77 -10.87
C ILE A 690 32.15 9.01 -10.03
N HIS A 691 31.04 9.42 -10.65
CA HIS A 691 29.74 9.46 -9.99
C HIS A 691 29.35 8.05 -9.52
N ILE A 692 28.76 7.95 -8.32
CA ILE A 692 28.29 6.65 -7.80
C ILE A 692 27.35 5.96 -8.80
N GLU A 693 26.39 6.69 -9.36
CA GLU A 693 25.42 6.16 -10.32
C GLU A 693 26.02 5.78 -11.68
N CYS A 694 27.18 6.36 -12.04
CA CYS A 694 27.90 5.96 -13.25
C CYS A 694 28.63 4.63 -13.05
N LEU A 695 29.20 4.40 -11.87
CA LEU A 695 29.93 3.16 -11.58
C LEU A 695 28.99 2.00 -11.27
N VAL A 696 28.01 2.22 -10.38
CA VAL A 696 27.16 1.18 -9.80
C VAL A 696 25.77 1.12 -10.45
N GLY A 697 25.40 2.13 -11.25
CA GLY A 697 24.07 2.26 -11.85
C GLY A 697 23.06 2.96 -10.95
N VAL A 698 22.00 3.52 -11.55
CA VAL A 698 20.87 4.12 -10.82
C VAL A 698 19.97 3.05 -10.19
N ASP A 699 19.87 1.89 -10.86
CA ASP A 699 19.09 0.73 -10.43
C ASP A 699 20.02 -0.36 -9.85
N PHE A 700 20.64 -0.04 -8.70
CA PHE A 700 21.72 -0.79 -8.01
C PHE A 700 21.59 -2.32 -7.94
N TYR A 701 20.37 -2.85 -7.89
CA TYR A 701 20.10 -4.27 -7.60
C TYR A 701 19.46 -5.03 -8.76
N MET A 702 19.72 -4.56 -9.99
CA MET A 702 19.26 -5.19 -11.22
C MET A 702 20.39 -6.01 -11.85
N LYS A 703 20.15 -7.31 -12.05
CA LYS A 703 21.09 -8.21 -12.72
C LYS A 703 20.79 -8.24 -14.23
N PRO A 704 21.78 -8.02 -15.12
CA PRO A 704 21.60 -8.27 -16.55
C PRO A 704 21.09 -9.70 -16.83
N GLY A 705 20.21 -9.84 -17.82
CA GLY A 705 19.58 -11.12 -18.18
C GLY A 705 18.38 -11.52 -17.32
N SER A 706 18.03 -10.74 -16.30
CA SER A 706 16.83 -10.97 -15.50
C SER A 706 15.57 -10.42 -16.15
N LYS A 707 14.42 -11.00 -15.78
CA LYS A 707 13.09 -10.65 -16.28
C LYS A 707 12.08 -10.53 -15.15
N TRP A 708 11.05 -9.70 -15.32
CA TRP A 708 9.91 -9.62 -14.41
C TRP A 708 8.69 -9.06 -15.13
N PHE A 709 7.50 -9.26 -14.55
CA PHE A 709 6.28 -8.64 -15.04
C PHE A 709 6.00 -7.35 -14.28
N ASN A 710 5.65 -6.28 -15.00
CA ASN A 710 5.19 -5.04 -14.37
C ASN A 710 3.73 -5.18 -13.91
N LYS A 711 3.20 -4.15 -13.24
CA LYS A 711 1.81 -4.13 -12.75
C LYS A 711 0.72 -4.25 -13.82
N TYR A 712 1.10 -4.11 -15.09
CA TYR A 712 0.22 -4.23 -16.25
C TYR A 712 0.38 -5.59 -16.95
N GLY A 713 1.11 -6.54 -16.34
CA GLY A 713 1.37 -7.86 -16.92
C GLY A 713 2.37 -7.87 -18.08
N ALA A 714 3.05 -6.74 -18.37
CA ALA A 714 4.05 -6.70 -19.42
C ALA A 714 5.41 -7.21 -18.92
N GLU A 715 6.06 -8.09 -19.70
CA GLU A 715 7.41 -8.57 -19.42
C GLU A 715 8.43 -7.43 -19.61
N VAL A 716 9.26 -7.23 -18.60
CA VAL A 716 10.40 -6.32 -18.61
C VAL A 716 11.67 -7.14 -18.49
N SER A 717 12.60 -6.93 -19.42
CA SER A 717 13.92 -7.57 -19.42
C SER A 717 15.02 -6.56 -19.07
N VAL A 718 15.96 -6.94 -18.19
CA VAL A 718 17.21 -6.17 -17.96
C VAL A 718 18.27 -6.62 -18.94
N LEU A 719 18.79 -5.69 -19.73
CA LEU A 719 19.82 -5.97 -20.73
C LEU A 719 21.12 -5.22 -20.38
N PRO A 720 22.29 -5.83 -20.65
CA PRO A 720 23.57 -5.18 -20.48
C PRO A 720 23.81 -4.14 -21.60
N ASN A 721 24.48 -3.04 -21.28
CA ASN A 721 24.76 -1.91 -22.18
C ASN A 721 26.26 -1.83 -22.57
N ASN A 722 26.97 -2.94 -22.51
CA ASN A 722 28.41 -3.06 -22.78
C ASN A 722 28.73 -3.78 -24.10
N HIS A 723 27.72 -4.25 -24.85
CA HIS A 723 27.92 -5.08 -26.06
C HIS A 723 27.59 -4.40 -27.40
N HIS A 724 27.15 -3.13 -27.41
CA HIS A 724 26.77 -2.42 -28.64
C HIS A 724 27.78 -1.35 -29.03
N MET A 725 28.05 -1.21 -30.34
CA MET A 725 28.87 -0.12 -30.90
C MET A 725 28.34 1.29 -30.56
N SER A 726 27.06 1.40 -30.22
CA SER A 726 26.46 2.64 -29.71
C SER A 726 25.41 2.32 -28.65
N ARG A 727 25.39 3.11 -27.57
CA ARG A 727 24.38 3.00 -26.49
C ARG A 727 22.95 3.20 -27.04
N PRO A 728 21.95 2.41 -26.58
CA PRO A 728 20.56 2.50 -27.02
C PRO A 728 19.94 3.85 -26.67
N PHE A 729 18.88 4.25 -27.38
CA PHE A 729 18.15 5.48 -27.10
C PHE A 729 16.98 5.20 -26.18
N CYS A 730 16.92 5.91 -25.05
CA CYS A 730 15.77 5.79 -24.18
C CYS A 730 14.52 6.40 -24.81
N SER A 731 13.44 5.64 -24.87
CA SER A 731 12.14 6.05 -25.41
C SER A 731 11.52 7.26 -24.70
N ILE A 732 11.93 7.54 -23.47
CA ILE A 732 11.32 8.57 -22.61
C ILE A 732 12.19 9.82 -22.55
N CYS A 733 13.43 9.71 -22.07
CA CYS A 733 14.30 10.88 -21.95
C CYS A 733 14.97 11.28 -23.28
N LYS A 734 14.82 10.46 -24.34
CA LYS A 734 15.38 10.65 -25.68
C LYS A 734 16.92 10.82 -25.71
N LYS A 735 17.59 10.45 -24.62
CA LYS A 735 19.07 10.41 -24.51
C LYS A 735 19.56 8.98 -24.69
N ARG A 736 20.83 8.84 -25.03
CA ARG A 736 21.51 7.53 -25.00
C ARG A 736 21.58 7.01 -23.57
N CYS A 737 21.24 5.74 -23.35
CA CYS A 737 21.26 5.11 -22.03
C CYS A 737 22.68 5.17 -21.47
N PRO A 738 22.94 5.91 -20.37
CA PRO A 738 24.30 6.14 -19.88
C PRO A 738 24.80 5.04 -18.93
N HIS A 739 23.89 4.20 -18.39
CA HIS A 739 24.20 3.21 -17.36
C HIS A 739 24.61 1.86 -17.96
N LYS A 740 25.27 1.01 -17.16
CA LYS A 740 25.72 -0.33 -17.57
C LYS A 740 24.59 -1.28 -17.97
N THR A 741 23.36 -0.99 -17.57
CA THR A 741 22.16 -1.76 -17.93
C THR A 741 21.06 -0.84 -18.43
N PHE A 742 20.17 -1.38 -19.24
CA PHE A 742 18.93 -0.73 -19.64
C PHE A 742 17.79 -1.75 -19.60
N PHE A 743 16.55 -1.26 -19.69
CA PHE A 743 15.35 -2.08 -19.62
C PHE A 743 14.67 -2.12 -20.97
N GLN A 744 14.16 -3.30 -21.34
CA GLN A 744 13.35 -3.49 -22.52
C GLN A 744 11.95 -3.95 -22.10
N CYS A 745 10.92 -3.27 -22.60
CA CYS A 745 9.51 -3.60 -22.36
C CYS A 745 8.71 -3.24 -23.61
N ASN A 746 7.91 -4.17 -24.13
CA ASN A 746 7.08 -3.99 -25.35
C ASN A 746 7.87 -3.44 -26.55
N GLY A 747 9.12 -3.89 -26.75
CA GLY A 747 10.00 -3.43 -27.83
C GLY A 747 10.62 -2.05 -27.63
N PHE A 748 10.33 -1.36 -26.53
CA PHE A 748 10.91 -0.05 -26.19
C PHE A 748 12.04 -0.17 -25.18
N GLU A 749 13.03 0.72 -25.30
CA GLU A 749 14.23 0.76 -24.45
C GLU A 749 14.14 1.92 -23.43
N TYR A 750 14.52 1.64 -22.18
CA TYR A 750 14.46 2.60 -21.08
C TYR A 750 15.77 2.62 -20.32
N CYS A 751 16.36 3.80 -20.08
CA CYS A 751 17.64 3.90 -19.38
C CYS A 751 17.55 3.65 -17.87
N SER A 752 16.37 3.78 -17.27
CA SER A 752 16.15 3.61 -15.83
C SER A 752 14.73 3.11 -15.57
N ARG A 753 14.49 2.58 -14.37
CA ARG A 753 13.11 2.31 -13.92
C ARG A 753 12.25 3.55 -13.88
N SER A 754 12.82 4.70 -13.52
CA SER A 754 12.10 5.96 -13.56
C SER A 754 11.55 6.19 -14.96
N CYS A 755 12.38 6.07 -15.99
CA CYS A 755 11.92 6.19 -17.38
C CYS A 755 10.85 5.15 -17.71
N LEU A 756 11.04 3.88 -17.34
CA LEU A 756 10.02 2.83 -17.55
C LEU A 756 8.65 3.21 -16.92
N LEU A 757 8.65 3.87 -15.76
CA LEU A 757 7.45 4.29 -15.04
C LEU A 757 6.90 5.66 -15.49
N THR A 758 7.70 6.48 -16.18
CA THR A 758 7.39 7.91 -16.42
C THR A 758 6.38 8.15 -17.55
N LYS A 759 5.96 7.16 -18.36
CA LYS A 759 4.84 7.36 -19.31
C LYS A 759 3.96 6.12 -19.50
N SER A 760 2.91 6.05 -18.69
CA SER A 760 1.57 5.60 -19.10
C SER A 760 0.57 6.78 -19.23
N LYS A 761 1.06 8.04 -19.17
CA LYS A 761 0.24 9.27 -19.31
C LYS A 761 0.43 10.05 -20.62
N GLU A 762 1.46 9.77 -21.42
CA GLU A 762 1.79 10.60 -22.61
C GLU A 762 2.02 9.79 -23.91
N VAL A 763 1.50 8.56 -24.01
CA VAL A 763 1.62 7.74 -25.26
C VAL A 763 0.30 7.66 -26.04
N ILE A 764 -0.77 8.35 -25.60
CA ILE A 764 -2.04 8.45 -26.37
C ILE A 764 -2.02 9.60 -27.39
N TYR A 765 -1.09 10.55 -27.28
CA TYR A 765 -0.93 11.63 -28.26
C TYR A 765 0.43 11.52 -28.93
N LEU A 766 0.44 11.05 -30.18
CA LEU A 766 1.44 11.21 -31.26
C LEU A 766 1.56 9.91 -32.07
N GLY A 767 0.48 9.60 -32.78
CA GLY A 767 0.44 8.62 -33.86
C GLY A 767 -0.44 9.17 -34.99
N GLY A 768 0.00 10.26 -35.61
CA GLY A 768 -0.68 10.88 -36.74
C GLY A 768 0.34 11.52 -37.67
N HIS A 769 0.79 10.74 -38.65
CA HIS A 769 1.26 11.19 -39.95
C HIS A 769 0.96 10.11 -40.98
#